data_AF-A0A7W1XWP5-F1
#
_entry.id   AF-A0A7W1XWP5-F1
#
_cell.length_a   1.000
_cell.length_b   1.000
_cell.length_c   1.000
_cell.angle_alpha   90.00
_cell.angle_beta   90.00
_cell.angle_gamma   90.00
#
_symmetry.space_group_name_H-M   'P 1'
#
loop_
_entity.id
_entity.type
_entity.pdbx_description
1 polymer ?
#
loop_
_entity_poly.entity_id
_entity_poly.type
_entity_poly.pdbx_seq_one_letter_code
_entity_poly.pdbx_strand_id
1 'polypeptide(L)'
;MTLLKRLFLFAASLPLLAVLAGCGGGKKASADATPPLIELFTVQVEGEEAAVDFTIVDPTESEWTATIHFSEDLGQHWSPLSSASLLDAEILLSPPFQPVKRIWNCRNDLSSIPQADVILEVRIKDMNGEVVNSLQSDTISIGESEAPVYTSVEVPAGPLGGLVNITGSVLDPDQDHLTLTMEWSATGGAPWSPATLINGPVVIPPSGDGKPANFEIIWDAQSDTPGTITPFAKFRLLLSDGGATSNWLSSYLALNTIRPVIDHFTIGDIPSYMNGHEPYQGGGSSLIPFMLTIPSAGSLIRLDWSSGNGGAAIDPQSLILLADVPVFGNAPGVNLASMMTLGETGAEWLIPSDQNLPTGDLQLTATIQDIRGNISEIAEYSIHVGSGSNSVRPFDIEDRWFIDFSRDHFEIGFLDDGSGGIVPFAQNGGDGIPDHLQDLYTVGLQSSMDPGAANPLDDHVRGLVENQVIERIRILFEKTELSDLQPKISFQGTAFNYNSALGIGGDDITVGSFALGRATFDARNQHYDDERVSGRGVFSSNMVQYYWGSGTFISRFGALIPGYGTPVGTHPEDTVVLSPGFDRTNPSNSASANARFDDIWSAIDAWSRLISVVATHEIGHAIGLCTNGHPPLGLFGGVTSADFTGYFTTPYHVDTPGNNIMSSALGLTSALVEGPAGYRFNELNQAYIAEWIVLEN
;
A
#
# COMPACT_ATOMS: atom_id res chain seq x y z
N MET A 1 25.51 -20.34 -40.18
CA MET A 1 26.93 -20.05 -40.51
C MET A 1 27.46 -19.20 -39.38
N THR A 2 28.47 -19.53 -38.59
CA THR A 2 29.42 -20.65 -38.47
C THR A 2 30.15 -20.27 -37.18
N LEU A 3 30.02 -21.06 -36.11
CA LEU A 3 30.99 -22.05 -35.67
C LEU A 3 32.25 -21.48 -34.96
N LEU A 4 32.35 -21.87 -33.68
CA LEU A 4 33.45 -22.66 -33.11
C LEU A 4 34.62 -21.99 -32.33
N LYS A 5 34.68 -22.41 -31.06
CA LYS A 5 35.84 -22.89 -30.27
C LYS A 5 36.97 -21.92 -29.90
N ARG A 6 37.21 -21.82 -28.57
CA ARG A 6 38.56 -21.90 -28.02
C ARG A 6 38.60 -22.82 -26.79
N LEU A 7 39.52 -23.78 -26.87
CA LEU A 7 39.95 -24.73 -25.85
C LEU A 7 41.43 -24.40 -25.53
N PHE A 8 41.76 -24.39 -24.24
CA PHE A 8 43.03 -24.77 -23.57
C PHE A 8 44.40 -24.08 -23.80
N LEU A 9 45.07 -23.71 -22.68
CA LEU A 9 46.15 -24.44 -21.95
C LEU A 9 47.28 -23.51 -21.40
N PHE A 10 47.36 -23.45 -20.07
CA PHE A 10 48.52 -23.43 -19.12
C PHE A 10 49.69 -22.42 -19.12
N ALA A 11 49.97 -22.00 -17.86
CA ALA A 11 51.24 -21.98 -17.11
C ALA A 11 52.05 -20.67 -16.92
N ALA A 12 51.92 -20.13 -15.69
CA ALA A 12 52.93 -19.83 -14.66
C ALA A 12 54.06 -18.77 -14.89
N SER A 13 54.17 -17.80 -13.96
CA SER A 13 55.33 -17.64 -13.03
C SER A 13 55.31 -16.35 -12.16
N LEU A 14 55.47 -16.55 -10.83
CA LEU A 14 56.14 -15.79 -9.74
C LEU A 14 56.03 -14.23 -9.58
N PRO A 15 55.99 -13.71 -8.32
CA PRO A 15 57.19 -13.53 -7.44
C PRO A 15 56.94 -13.92 -5.97
N LEU A 16 57.87 -14.45 -5.14
CA LEU A 16 59.18 -14.03 -4.61
C LEU A 16 59.19 -12.89 -3.55
N LEU A 17 59.39 -13.34 -2.29
CA LEU A 17 60.05 -12.72 -1.11
C LEU A 17 59.45 -11.50 -0.38
N ALA A 18 59.14 -11.68 0.92
CA ALA A 18 59.98 -11.15 2.01
C ALA A 18 59.64 -11.79 3.38
N VAL A 19 60.69 -12.18 4.09
CA VAL A 19 60.74 -12.76 5.45
C VAL A 19 60.95 -11.64 6.46
N LEU A 20 60.37 -11.71 7.66
CA LEU A 20 61.03 -11.30 8.92
C LEU A 20 60.40 -11.97 10.17
N ALA A 21 61.17 -12.93 10.69
CA ALA A 21 61.40 -13.36 12.08
C ALA A 21 60.37 -13.11 13.21
N GLY A 22 59.93 -14.23 13.79
CA GLY A 22 59.54 -14.35 15.20
C GLY A 22 59.81 -15.78 15.69
N CYS A 23 60.91 -15.99 16.41
CA CYS A 23 61.23 -17.26 17.08
C CYS A 23 60.40 -17.40 18.37
N GLY A 24 59.71 -18.53 18.55
CA GLY A 24 59.16 -18.91 19.84
C GLY A 24 58.28 -20.16 19.78
N GLY A 25 58.82 -21.31 20.19
CA GLY A 25 58.03 -22.47 20.61
C GLY A 25 57.88 -23.57 19.56
N GLY A 26 58.76 -24.56 19.63
CA GLY A 26 58.63 -25.81 18.88
C GLY A 26 57.36 -26.56 19.28
N LYS A 27 56.39 -26.57 18.38
CA LYS A 27 55.55 -27.75 18.13
C LYS A 27 55.87 -28.18 16.71
N LYS A 28 56.16 -29.47 16.53
CA LYS A 28 56.24 -30.08 15.21
C LYS A 28 54.96 -29.68 14.47
N ALA A 29 55.09 -28.90 13.40
CA ALA A 29 54.07 -28.86 12.38
C ALA A 29 54.06 -30.27 11.79
N SER A 30 53.13 -31.10 12.28
CA SER A 30 52.59 -32.18 11.46
C SER A 30 52.08 -31.48 10.22
N ALA A 31 52.66 -31.78 9.05
CA ALA A 31 51.98 -31.47 7.82
C ALA A 31 50.65 -32.22 7.92
N ASP A 32 49.53 -31.50 8.07
CA ASP A 32 48.22 -32.14 7.94
C ASP A 32 48.22 -32.76 6.54
N ALA A 33 48.26 -34.09 6.51
CA ALA A 33 48.14 -34.83 5.27
C ALA A 33 46.80 -34.39 4.66
N THR A 34 46.86 -33.80 3.47
CA THR A 34 45.65 -33.58 2.68
C THR A 34 44.96 -34.94 2.54
N PRO A 35 43.69 -35.09 2.98
CA PRO A 35 43.02 -36.37 2.95
C PRO A 35 43.04 -36.99 1.54
N PRO A 36 43.14 -38.33 1.45
CA PRO A 36 43.07 -39.05 0.18
C PRO A 36 41.73 -38.79 -0.51
N LEU A 37 41.73 -38.58 -1.83
CA LEU A 37 40.50 -38.45 -2.62
C LEU A 37 40.04 -39.82 -3.11
N ILE A 38 38.75 -40.11 -2.97
CA ILE A 38 38.10 -41.28 -3.59
C ILE A 38 37.69 -40.89 -5.01
N GLU A 39 38.16 -41.64 -6.00
CA GLU A 39 37.82 -41.45 -7.42
C GLU A 39 37.28 -42.75 -8.02
N LEU A 40 36.49 -42.63 -9.10
CA LEU A 40 35.94 -43.77 -9.86
C LEU A 40 35.16 -44.76 -8.97
N PHE A 41 34.42 -44.25 -7.99
CA PHE A 41 33.54 -45.10 -7.17
C PHE A 41 32.38 -45.59 -8.02
N THR A 42 32.32 -46.90 -8.24
CA THR A 42 31.28 -47.56 -9.01
C THR A 42 30.80 -48.79 -8.29
N VAL A 43 29.49 -49.00 -8.31
CA VAL A 43 28.85 -50.21 -7.80
C VAL A 43 28.11 -50.89 -8.94
N GLN A 44 28.36 -52.17 -9.14
CA GLN A 44 27.71 -52.99 -10.17
C GLN A 44 27.06 -54.19 -9.51
N VAL A 45 25.73 -54.28 -9.60
CA VAL A 45 24.96 -55.37 -8.99
C VAL A 45 24.78 -56.51 -9.98
N GLU A 46 25.05 -57.74 -9.53
CA GLU A 46 24.80 -58.99 -10.25
C GLU A 46 24.06 -59.97 -9.34
N GLY A 47 22.72 -59.95 -9.37
CA GLY A 47 21.89 -60.82 -8.52
C GLY A 47 21.92 -60.39 -7.06
N GLU A 48 22.44 -61.26 -6.18
CA GLU A 48 22.58 -61.00 -4.73
C GLU A 48 24.01 -60.56 -4.34
N GLU A 49 24.88 -60.31 -5.33
CA GLU A 49 26.23 -59.79 -5.12
C GLU A 49 26.39 -58.42 -5.80
N ALA A 50 27.21 -57.55 -5.23
CA ALA A 50 27.58 -56.28 -5.82
C ALA A 50 29.10 -56.11 -5.89
N ALA A 51 29.63 -55.82 -7.07
CA ALA A 51 31.01 -55.42 -7.26
C ALA A 51 31.17 -53.94 -6.87
N VAL A 52 31.97 -53.68 -5.85
CA VAL A 52 32.27 -52.36 -5.29
C VAL A 52 33.70 -52.01 -5.67
N ASP A 53 33.84 -51.08 -6.61
CA ASP A 53 35.12 -50.67 -7.17
C ASP A 53 35.37 -49.17 -6.88
N PHE A 54 36.57 -48.83 -6.44
CA PHE A 54 37.00 -47.44 -6.31
C PHE A 54 38.53 -47.31 -6.40
N THR A 55 38.99 -46.09 -6.66
CA THR A 55 40.41 -45.74 -6.68
C THR A 55 40.66 -44.63 -5.67
N ILE A 56 41.91 -44.53 -5.22
CA ILE A 56 42.33 -43.49 -4.30
C ILE A 56 43.53 -42.75 -4.86
N VAL A 57 43.48 -41.43 -4.72
CA VAL A 57 44.59 -40.54 -5.03
C VAL A 57 44.98 -39.80 -3.77
N ASP A 58 46.20 -40.02 -3.30
CA ASP A 58 46.80 -39.25 -2.22
C ASP A 58 48.18 -38.73 -2.64
N PRO A 59 48.35 -37.40 -2.75
CA PRO A 59 49.61 -36.79 -3.15
C PRO A 59 50.71 -36.94 -2.08
N THR A 60 50.36 -37.31 -0.85
CA THR A 60 51.30 -37.47 0.26
C THR A 60 51.84 -38.89 0.41
N GLU A 61 51.30 -39.85 -0.35
CA GLU A 61 51.65 -41.28 -0.29
C GLU A 61 51.62 -41.84 1.15
N SER A 62 50.58 -41.50 1.91
CA SER A 62 50.37 -42.02 3.27
C SER A 62 49.61 -43.36 3.26
N GLU A 63 49.68 -44.11 4.35
CA GLU A 63 48.84 -45.31 4.54
C GLU A 63 47.47 -44.93 5.10
N TRP A 64 46.42 -45.54 4.56
CA TRP A 64 45.03 -45.28 4.94
C TRP A 64 44.24 -46.56 5.12
N THR A 65 43.11 -46.48 5.82
CA THR A 65 42.18 -47.61 5.94
C THR A 65 40.83 -47.23 5.37
N ALA A 66 40.33 -47.96 4.37
CA ALA A 66 38.96 -47.82 3.88
C ALA A 66 38.02 -48.81 4.54
N THR A 67 36.79 -48.35 4.81
CA THR A 67 35.67 -49.17 5.29
C THR A 67 34.46 -48.87 4.43
N ILE A 68 33.69 -49.90 4.07
CA ILE A 68 32.47 -49.76 3.27
C ILE A 68 31.27 -49.91 4.19
N HIS A 69 30.34 -48.98 4.10
CA HIS A 69 29.08 -48.98 4.84
C HIS A 69 27.92 -49.00 3.85
N PHE A 70 26.78 -49.50 4.28
CA PHE A 70 25.53 -49.48 3.55
C PHE A 70 24.43 -48.83 4.39
N SER A 71 23.41 -48.32 3.72
CA SER A 71 22.17 -47.81 4.28
C SER A 71 21.00 -48.49 3.57
N GLU A 72 19.95 -48.80 4.34
CA GLU A 72 18.68 -49.40 3.91
C GLU A 72 17.51 -48.40 4.02
N ASP A 73 17.84 -47.11 4.13
CA ASP A 73 16.88 -46.05 4.44
C ASP A 73 17.28 -44.71 3.83
N LEU A 74 17.84 -44.78 2.62
CA LEU A 74 18.26 -43.62 1.82
C LEU A 74 19.24 -42.69 2.57
N GLY A 75 20.13 -43.28 3.38
CA GLY A 75 21.22 -42.61 4.08
C GLY A 75 20.87 -42.10 5.48
N GLN A 76 19.71 -42.45 6.05
CA GLN A 76 19.36 -42.04 7.42
C GLN A 76 20.16 -42.80 8.49
N HIS A 77 20.41 -44.10 8.27
CA HIS A 77 21.25 -44.94 9.12
C HIS A 77 22.28 -45.72 8.30
N TRP A 78 23.46 -45.91 8.88
CA TRP A 78 24.60 -46.54 8.21
C TRP A 78 25.14 -47.71 9.01
N SER A 79 25.24 -48.87 8.36
CA SER A 79 25.81 -50.10 8.91
C SER A 79 27.09 -50.47 8.15
N PRO A 80 28.17 -50.92 8.83
CA PRO A 80 29.34 -51.44 8.12
C PRO A 80 28.99 -52.78 7.45
N LEU A 81 29.60 -53.07 6.29
CA LEU A 81 29.50 -54.41 5.70
C LEU A 81 30.04 -55.47 6.68
N SER A 82 29.33 -56.58 6.87
CA SER A 82 29.78 -57.61 7.80
C SER A 82 30.98 -58.39 7.26
N SER A 83 31.75 -58.99 8.16
CA SER A 83 32.87 -59.88 7.80
C SER A 83 32.42 -61.16 7.07
N ALA A 84 31.12 -61.48 7.07
CA ALA A 84 30.56 -62.58 6.29
C ALA A 84 30.34 -62.17 4.82
N SER A 85 30.19 -60.88 4.55
CA SER A 85 29.92 -60.33 3.20
C SER A 85 31.17 -59.80 2.50
N LEU A 86 32.19 -59.45 3.28
CA LEU A 86 33.47 -58.93 2.81
C LEU A 86 34.60 -59.61 3.57
N LEU A 87 35.52 -60.27 2.86
CA LEU A 87 36.59 -61.06 3.48
C LEU A 87 37.61 -60.23 4.29
N ASP A 88 37.57 -58.91 4.23
CA ASP A 88 38.36 -57.98 5.04
C ASP A 88 37.57 -56.67 5.25
N ALA A 89 36.88 -56.51 6.39
CA ALA A 89 36.03 -55.33 6.68
C ALA A 89 36.81 -53.99 6.71
N GLU A 90 38.12 -54.05 6.93
CA GLU A 90 39.04 -52.92 6.84
C GLU A 90 40.03 -53.15 5.69
N ILE A 91 40.01 -52.24 4.72
CA ILE A 91 40.83 -52.32 3.53
C ILE A 91 42.05 -51.43 3.74
N LEU A 92 43.22 -52.04 3.94
CA LEU A 92 44.47 -51.30 4.01
C LEU A 92 44.85 -50.75 2.63
N LEU A 93 45.17 -49.47 2.57
CA LEU A 93 45.52 -48.72 1.37
C LEU A 93 46.93 -48.18 1.55
N SER A 94 47.90 -48.83 0.91
CA SER A 94 49.31 -48.41 0.93
C SER A 94 49.78 -48.01 -0.48
N PRO A 95 50.69 -47.04 -0.61
CA PRO A 95 51.29 -46.69 -1.89
C PRO A 95 52.17 -47.84 -2.47
N PRO A 96 52.22 -48.03 -3.80
CA PRO A 96 51.45 -47.34 -4.82
C PRO A 96 49.99 -47.85 -4.85
N PHE A 97 49.02 -46.93 -4.72
CA PHE A 97 47.60 -47.28 -4.63
C PHE A 97 47.14 -48.04 -5.87
N GLN A 98 46.61 -49.25 -5.66
CA GLN A 98 45.96 -50.04 -6.69
C GLN A 98 44.44 -49.83 -6.62
N PRO A 99 43.70 -49.98 -7.73
CA PRO A 99 42.25 -50.00 -7.70
C PRO A 99 41.75 -51.03 -6.69
N VAL A 100 40.87 -50.60 -5.80
CA VAL A 100 40.20 -51.47 -4.84
C VAL A 100 39.02 -52.09 -5.56
N LYS A 101 38.98 -53.42 -5.57
CA LYS A 101 37.85 -54.20 -6.09
C LYS A 101 37.36 -55.13 -5.00
N ARG A 102 36.06 -55.10 -4.73
CA ARG A 102 35.43 -55.91 -3.69
C ARG A 102 34.13 -56.50 -4.22
N ILE A 103 33.81 -57.70 -3.76
CA ILE A 103 32.50 -58.32 -3.99
C ILE A 103 31.79 -58.27 -2.64
N TRP A 104 30.66 -57.59 -2.60
CA TRP A 104 29.76 -57.55 -1.47
C TRP A 104 28.68 -58.61 -1.65
N ASN A 105 28.56 -59.54 -0.69
CA ASN A 105 27.42 -60.46 -0.63
C ASN A 105 26.26 -59.79 0.12
N CYS A 106 25.30 -59.24 -0.62
CA CYS A 106 24.26 -58.38 -0.07
C CYS A 106 23.34 -59.12 0.92
N ARG A 107 23.08 -60.41 0.68
CA ARG A 107 22.17 -61.25 1.49
C ARG A 107 22.56 -61.39 2.96
N ASN A 108 23.86 -61.25 3.25
CA ASN A 108 24.38 -61.38 4.60
C ASN A 108 24.22 -60.10 5.43
N ASP A 109 24.03 -58.95 4.78
CA ASP A 109 23.97 -57.64 5.44
C ASP A 109 22.57 -57.01 5.39
N LEU A 110 21.84 -57.16 4.28
CA LEU A 110 20.51 -56.59 4.11
C LEU A 110 19.45 -57.34 4.91
N SER A 111 18.49 -56.58 5.43
CA SER A 111 17.35 -57.06 6.20
C SER A 111 16.32 -57.80 5.33
N SER A 112 16.16 -57.38 4.07
CA SER A 112 15.30 -57.98 3.06
C SER A 112 16.00 -58.03 1.69
N ILE A 113 15.54 -58.96 0.83
CA ILE A 113 15.85 -59.00 -0.61
C ILE A 113 14.55 -59.49 -1.30
N PRO A 114 14.08 -58.87 -2.39
CA PRO A 114 14.66 -57.70 -3.08
C PRO A 114 14.64 -56.42 -2.23
N GLN A 115 15.49 -55.46 -2.58
CA GLN A 115 15.58 -54.15 -1.93
C GLN A 115 16.19 -53.12 -2.90
N ALA A 116 15.56 -51.95 -3.05
CA ALA A 116 15.92 -50.95 -4.04
C ALA A 116 16.41 -49.60 -3.50
N ASP A 117 16.34 -49.38 -2.18
CA ASP A 117 16.68 -48.13 -1.49
C ASP A 117 18.08 -48.10 -0.88
N VAL A 118 18.95 -49.00 -1.34
CA VAL A 118 20.28 -49.22 -0.76
C VAL A 118 21.27 -48.16 -1.26
N ILE A 119 22.04 -47.58 -0.35
CA ILE A 119 23.16 -46.68 -0.67
C ILE A 119 24.44 -47.21 -0.02
N LEU A 120 25.55 -47.20 -0.75
CA LEU A 120 26.89 -47.52 -0.21
C LEU A 120 27.70 -46.26 0.04
N GLU A 121 28.47 -46.26 1.13
CA GLU A 121 29.44 -45.22 1.45
C GLU A 121 30.81 -45.84 1.71
N VAL A 122 31.81 -45.37 0.97
CA VAL A 122 33.22 -45.66 1.26
C VAL A 122 33.73 -44.59 2.21
N ARG A 123 34.23 -44.97 3.39
CA ARG A 123 34.85 -44.08 4.39
C ARG A 123 36.33 -44.38 4.49
N ILE A 124 37.18 -43.36 4.31
CA ILE A 124 38.62 -43.45 4.55
C ILE A 124 38.93 -42.93 5.95
N LYS A 125 39.69 -43.71 6.70
CA LYS A 125 40.16 -43.40 8.05
C LYS A 125 41.67 -43.15 8.08
N ASP A 126 42.08 -42.23 8.95
CA ASP A 126 43.48 -42.03 9.29
C ASP A 126 44.03 -43.12 10.23
N MET A 127 45.31 -43.04 10.59
CA MET A 127 45.95 -43.97 11.54
C MET A 127 45.37 -43.93 12.96
N ASN A 128 44.60 -42.90 13.30
CA ASN A 128 43.91 -42.79 14.59
C ASN A 128 42.49 -43.39 14.54
N GLY A 129 42.03 -43.80 13.35
CA GLY A 129 40.70 -44.34 13.11
C GLY A 129 39.63 -43.29 12.80
N GLU A 130 40.01 -42.01 12.65
CA GLU A 130 39.10 -40.90 12.34
C GLU A 130 38.78 -40.88 10.84
N VAL A 131 37.51 -40.71 10.48
CA VAL A 131 37.08 -40.62 9.07
C VAL A 131 37.53 -39.26 8.50
N VAL A 132 38.44 -39.30 7.53
CA VAL A 132 39.04 -38.12 6.89
C VAL A 132 38.46 -37.81 5.51
N ASN A 133 37.82 -38.78 4.87
CA ASN A 133 37.06 -38.58 3.64
C ASN A 133 35.98 -39.66 3.47
N SER A 134 34.87 -39.35 2.79
CA SER A 134 33.88 -40.34 2.38
C SER A 134 33.24 -40.01 1.03
N LEU A 135 32.70 -41.02 0.37
CA LEU A 135 31.97 -40.88 -0.89
C LEU A 135 30.81 -41.89 -0.94
N GLN A 136 29.64 -41.40 -1.34
CA GLN A 136 28.41 -42.19 -1.46
C GLN A 136 28.15 -42.59 -2.92
N SER A 137 27.46 -43.72 -3.09
CA SER A 137 26.97 -44.17 -4.39
C SER A 137 25.64 -43.50 -4.72
N ASP A 138 25.19 -43.65 -5.97
CA ASP A 138 23.76 -43.56 -6.26
C ASP A 138 23.00 -44.68 -5.53
N THR A 139 21.67 -44.56 -5.44
CA THR A 139 20.82 -45.65 -4.96
C THR A 139 20.97 -46.87 -5.87
N ILE A 140 21.08 -48.05 -5.27
CA ILE A 140 21.28 -49.32 -5.98
C ILE A 140 20.18 -50.32 -5.61
N SER A 141 19.80 -51.14 -6.58
CA SER A 141 18.80 -52.19 -6.39
C SER A 141 19.43 -53.57 -6.38
N ILE A 142 19.12 -54.33 -5.33
CA ILE A 142 19.55 -55.70 -5.11
C ILE A 142 18.36 -56.63 -5.34
N GLY A 143 18.51 -57.59 -6.25
CA GLY A 143 17.42 -58.48 -6.66
C GLY A 143 16.47 -57.87 -7.70
N GLU A 144 15.37 -58.58 -7.98
CA GLU A 144 14.31 -58.11 -8.87
C GLU A 144 13.28 -57.35 -8.04
N SER A 145 13.40 -56.02 -7.98
CA SER A 145 12.47 -55.16 -7.26
C SER A 145 11.23 -54.80 -8.09
N GLU A 146 10.07 -54.73 -7.43
CA GLU A 146 8.80 -54.32 -8.00
C GLU A 146 8.54 -52.84 -7.75
N ALA A 147 8.16 -52.11 -8.82
CA ALA A 147 7.90 -50.68 -8.71
C ALA A 147 6.80 -50.33 -7.69
N PRO A 148 6.95 -49.23 -6.93
CA PRO A 148 5.95 -48.81 -5.97
C PRO A 148 4.67 -48.37 -6.67
N VAL A 149 3.53 -48.42 -5.98
CA VAL A 149 2.22 -48.07 -6.56
C VAL A 149 1.50 -47.02 -5.74
N TYR A 150 0.81 -46.11 -6.44
CA TYR A 150 -0.15 -45.21 -5.81
C TYR A 150 -1.46 -45.96 -5.56
N THR A 151 -1.93 -45.98 -4.31
CA THR A 151 -3.23 -46.57 -3.95
C THR A 151 -4.33 -45.52 -3.90
N SER A 152 -4.01 -44.28 -3.56
CA SER A 152 -4.89 -43.12 -3.71
C SER A 152 -4.08 -41.85 -3.88
N VAL A 153 -4.64 -40.89 -4.62
CA VAL A 153 -4.14 -39.51 -4.69
C VAL A 153 -5.36 -38.59 -4.67
N GLU A 154 -5.38 -37.66 -3.73
CA GLU A 154 -6.42 -36.66 -3.54
C GLU A 154 -5.87 -35.29 -3.93
N VAL A 155 -6.58 -34.63 -4.84
CA VAL A 155 -6.27 -33.29 -5.32
C VAL A 155 -7.45 -32.39 -5.01
N PRO A 156 -7.25 -31.18 -4.46
CA PRO A 156 -8.35 -30.26 -4.21
C PRO A 156 -9.17 -30.01 -5.48
N ALA A 157 -10.49 -29.96 -5.31
CA ALA A 157 -11.40 -29.73 -6.43
C ALA A 157 -11.51 -28.23 -6.77
N GLY A 158 -11.80 -27.94 -8.03
CA GLY A 158 -12.01 -26.57 -8.51
C GLY A 158 -10.71 -25.87 -8.96
N PRO A 159 -10.78 -24.56 -9.24
CA PRO A 159 -9.59 -23.80 -9.64
C PRO A 159 -8.61 -23.62 -8.48
N LEU A 160 -7.33 -23.84 -8.74
CA LEU A 160 -6.24 -23.82 -7.78
C LEU A 160 -5.34 -22.59 -7.95
N GLY A 161 -4.71 -22.18 -6.87
CA GLY A 161 -3.72 -21.10 -6.78
C GLY A 161 -2.86 -21.31 -5.53
N GLY A 162 -1.94 -20.38 -5.25
CA GLY A 162 -1.20 -20.36 -4.00
C GLY A 162 -0.49 -21.67 -3.66
N LEU A 163 -0.61 -22.05 -2.38
CA LEU A 163 -0.17 -23.34 -1.85
C LEU A 163 -1.27 -24.40 -2.04
N VAL A 164 -0.98 -25.44 -2.79
CA VAL A 164 -1.88 -26.55 -3.10
C VAL A 164 -1.47 -27.78 -2.28
N ASN A 165 -2.34 -28.20 -1.35
CA ASN A 165 -2.12 -29.42 -0.59
C ASN A 165 -2.57 -30.66 -1.38
N ILE A 166 -1.68 -31.64 -1.55
CA ILE A 166 -1.94 -32.91 -2.24
C ILE A 166 -1.60 -34.04 -1.28
N THR A 167 -2.56 -34.94 -1.06
CA THR A 167 -2.41 -36.06 -0.14
C THR A 167 -2.68 -37.37 -0.85
N GLY A 168 -2.29 -38.48 -0.24
CA GLY A 168 -2.59 -39.78 -0.81
C GLY A 168 -1.97 -40.92 -0.03
N SER A 169 -1.95 -42.09 -0.66
CA SER A 169 -1.31 -43.28 -0.13
C SER A 169 -0.57 -44.04 -1.21
N VAL A 170 0.54 -44.64 -0.81
CA VAL A 170 1.45 -45.41 -1.67
C VAL A 170 1.76 -46.75 -1.01
N LEU A 171 2.03 -47.77 -1.82
CA LEU A 171 2.45 -49.08 -1.35
C LEU A 171 3.69 -49.48 -2.13
N ASP A 172 4.71 -49.90 -1.40
CA ASP A 172 5.86 -50.59 -1.97
C ASP A 172 5.73 -52.10 -1.70
N PRO A 173 5.73 -52.97 -2.73
CA PRO A 173 5.66 -54.41 -2.53
C PRO A 173 6.88 -54.98 -1.78
N ASP A 174 8.05 -54.37 -1.94
CA ASP A 174 9.32 -54.82 -1.38
C ASP A 174 9.60 -54.25 0.01
N GLN A 175 8.79 -53.28 0.43
CA GLN A 175 8.88 -52.55 1.71
C GLN A 175 10.12 -51.65 1.77
N ASP A 176 10.46 -51.02 0.65
CA ASP A 176 11.52 -50.02 0.54
C ASP A 176 11.05 -48.62 0.96
N HIS A 177 12.00 -47.74 1.29
CA HIS A 177 11.75 -46.30 1.43
C HIS A 177 11.48 -45.67 0.06
N LEU A 178 10.50 -44.78 0.03
CA LEU A 178 10.08 -44.13 -1.22
C LEU A 178 10.46 -42.66 -1.24
N THR A 179 10.99 -42.20 -2.37
CA THR A 179 11.17 -40.78 -2.67
C THR A 179 10.05 -40.30 -3.58
N LEU A 180 9.32 -39.27 -3.13
CA LEU A 180 8.26 -38.62 -3.88
C LEU A 180 8.71 -37.24 -4.37
N THR A 181 8.64 -37.04 -5.68
CA THR A 181 8.86 -35.75 -6.35
C THR A 181 7.67 -35.40 -7.24
N MET A 182 7.60 -34.14 -7.69
CA MET A 182 6.49 -33.65 -8.50
C MET A 182 7.01 -32.77 -9.63
N GLU A 183 6.37 -32.88 -10.78
CA GLU A 183 6.58 -32.00 -11.93
C GLU A 183 5.24 -31.50 -12.45
N TRP A 184 5.24 -30.32 -13.05
CA TRP A 184 4.03 -29.68 -13.57
C TRP A 184 4.20 -29.19 -15.01
N SER A 185 3.07 -28.92 -15.66
CA SER A 185 2.98 -28.33 -16.98
C SER A 185 1.73 -27.44 -17.09
N ALA A 186 1.89 -26.19 -17.51
CA ALA A 186 0.78 -25.27 -17.76
C ALA A 186 -0.08 -25.65 -18.98
N THR A 187 0.45 -26.46 -19.90
CA THR A 187 -0.22 -26.88 -21.13
C THR A 187 -0.77 -28.30 -21.07
N GLY A 188 -0.47 -29.03 -19.98
CA GLY A 188 -0.89 -30.41 -19.77
C GLY A 188 -0.02 -31.44 -20.49
N GLY A 189 1.14 -31.02 -21.01
CA GLY A 189 2.12 -31.87 -21.70
C GLY A 189 3.54 -31.30 -21.62
N ALA A 190 4.46 -31.77 -22.46
CA ALA A 190 5.83 -31.25 -22.44
C ALA A 190 5.91 -29.76 -22.84
N PRO A 191 6.88 -28.98 -22.30
CA PRO A 191 7.87 -29.39 -21.31
C PRO A 191 7.27 -29.52 -19.90
N TRP A 192 7.81 -30.47 -19.13
CA TRP A 192 7.52 -30.63 -17.71
C TRP A 192 8.60 -29.88 -16.92
N SER A 193 8.19 -29.19 -15.86
CA SER A 193 9.10 -28.46 -14.97
C SER A 193 9.01 -29.05 -13.56
N PRO A 194 10.12 -29.14 -12.80
CA PRO A 194 10.08 -29.49 -11.39
C PRO A 194 9.13 -28.55 -10.62
N ALA A 195 8.36 -29.11 -9.70
CA ALA A 195 7.47 -28.35 -8.84
C ALA A 195 8.22 -27.83 -7.61
N THR A 196 7.91 -26.59 -7.20
CA THR A 196 8.37 -26.03 -5.93
C THR A 196 7.53 -26.60 -4.79
N LEU A 197 8.12 -27.47 -3.97
CA LEU A 197 7.46 -28.10 -2.83
C LEU A 197 7.98 -27.50 -1.52
N ILE A 198 7.08 -27.13 -0.60
CA ILE A 198 7.46 -26.49 0.69
C ILE A 198 8.28 -27.44 1.58
N ASN A 199 8.05 -28.75 1.47
CA ASN A 199 8.73 -29.79 2.25
C ASN A 199 9.36 -30.89 1.37
N GLY A 200 9.69 -30.58 0.11
CA GLY A 200 10.17 -31.59 -0.85
C GLY A 200 11.70 -31.66 -1.00
N PRO A 201 12.25 -32.79 -1.50
CA PRO A 201 11.56 -34.04 -1.81
C PRO A 201 11.09 -34.78 -0.53
N VAL A 202 9.98 -35.52 -0.62
CA VAL A 202 9.40 -36.22 0.54
C VAL A 202 9.88 -37.67 0.54
N VAL A 203 10.51 -38.09 1.64
CA VAL A 203 10.86 -39.50 1.89
C VAL A 203 9.76 -40.15 2.72
N ILE A 204 9.19 -41.25 2.22
CA ILE A 204 8.10 -42.00 2.84
C ILE A 204 8.68 -43.33 3.33
N PRO A 205 8.65 -43.59 4.64
CA PRO A 205 9.14 -44.86 5.18
C PRO A 205 8.18 -46.01 4.84
N PRO A 206 8.68 -47.26 4.80
CA PRO A 206 7.84 -48.42 4.57
C PRO A 206 6.85 -48.64 5.71
N SER A 207 5.69 -49.22 5.40
CA SER A 207 4.72 -49.58 6.42
C SER A 207 5.07 -50.93 7.05
N GLY A 208 5.23 -50.96 8.38
CA GLY A 208 5.59 -52.19 9.09
C GLY A 208 4.54 -53.32 9.06
N ASP A 209 3.38 -53.10 8.44
CA ASP A 209 2.29 -54.07 8.33
C ASP A 209 1.85 -54.36 6.88
N GLY A 210 2.62 -53.91 5.87
CA GLY A 210 2.32 -54.12 4.46
C GLY A 210 1.08 -53.37 3.96
N LYS A 211 0.64 -52.34 4.69
CA LYS A 211 -0.46 -51.45 4.26
C LYS A 211 0.07 -50.25 3.47
N PRO A 212 -0.78 -49.53 2.75
CA PRO A 212 -0.35 -48.29 2.14
C PRO A 212 0.12 -47.25 3.18
N ALA A 213 1.26 -46.61 2.92
CA ALA A 213 1.78 -45.48 3.66
C ALA A 213 1.17 -44.17 3.12
N ASN A 214 0.80 -43.24 4.00
CA ASN A 214 0.23 -41.96 3.59
C ASN A 214 1.33 -40.94 3.27
N PHE A 215 1.03 -40.00 2.36
CA PHE A 215 1.89 -38.86 2.07
C PHE A 215 1.09 -37.55 2.04
N GLU A 216 1.79 -36.45 2.27
CA GLU A 216 1.32 -35.07 2.11
C GLU A 216 2.42 -34.25 1.45
N ILE A 217 2.08 -33.53 0.38
CA ILE A 217 2.96 -32.55 -0.27
C ILE A 217 2.22 -31.23 -0.45
N ILE A 218 2.94 -30.12 -0.29
CA ILE A 218 2.41 -28.78 -0.50
C ILE A 218 3.14 -28.16 -1.69
N TRP A 219 2.43 -27.98 -2.79
CA TRP A 219 2.93 -27.39 -4.03
C TRP A 219 2.71 -25.88 -4.04
N ASP A 220 3.76 -25.09 -4.23
CA ASP A 220 3.67 -23.65 -4.47
C ASP A 220 3.40 -23.35 -5.95
N ALA A 221 2.13 -23.44 -6.34
CA ALA A 221 1.69 -23.20 -7.70
C ALA A 221 1.89 -21.73 -8.12
N GLN A 222 1.80 -20.79 -7.17
CA GLN A 222 1.95 -19.36 -7.42
C GLN A 222 3.39 -18.99 -7.80
N SER A 223 4.38 -19.57 -7.13
CA SER A 223 5.80 -19.43 -7.47
C SER A 223 6.12 -20.06 -8.83
N ASP A 224 5.57 -21.24 -9.10
CA ASP A 224 5.85 -21.99 -10.33
C ASP A 224 5.19 -21.39 -11.58
N THR A 225 4.00 -20.80 -11.43
CA THR A 225 3.22 -20.25 -12.56
C THR A 225 2.77 -18.81 -12.32
N PRO A 226 3.65 -17.83 -12.06
CA PRO A 226 3.23 -16.49 -11.65
C PRO A 226 2.31 -15.82 -12.69
N GLY A 227 1.17 -15.30 -12.23
CA GLY A 227 0.24 -14.53 -13.07
C GLY A 227 -0.48 -15.34 -14.16
N THR A 228 -0.62 -16.65 -13.99
CA THR A 228 -1.16 -17.55 -15.01
C THR A 228 -2.64 -17.86 -14.76
N ILE A 229 -3.45 -17.86 -15.84
CA ILE A 229 -4.77 -18.49 -15.86
C ILE A 229 -4.77 -19.56 -16.95
N THR A 230 -4.98 -20.82 -16.60
CA THR A 230 -5.08 -21.91 -17.59
C THR A 230 -5.98 -23.04 -17.11
N PRO A 231 -6.93 -23.55 -17.94
CA PRO A 231 -7.68 -24.76 -17.64
C PRO A 231 -6.93 -26.05 -18.02
N PHE A 232 -5.74 -25.94 -18.60
CA PHE A 232 -5.02 -27.06 -19.22
C PHE A 232 -3.85 -27.57 -18.39
N ALA A 233 -3.62 -27.03 -17.19
CA ALA A 233 -2.49 -27.46 -16.39
C ALA A 233 -2.63 -28.93 -15.99
N LYS A 234 -1.49 -29.58 -15.80
CA LYS A 234 -1.38 -30.89 -15.16
C LYS A 234 -0.14 -30.94 -14.30
N PHE A 235 -0.14 -31.86 -13.36
CA PHE A 235 1.08 -32.30 -12.70
C PHE A 235 1.20 -33.82 -12.77
N ARG A 236 2.41 -34.30 -12.59
CA ARG A 236 2.71 -35.71 -12.37
C ARG A 236 3.51 -35.88 -11.10
N LEU A 237 3.12 -36.88 -10.32
CA LEU A 237 3.88 -37.33 -9.16
C LEU A 237 4.80 -38.47 -9.61
N LEU A 238 6.05 -38.44 -9.16
CA LEU A 238 7.10 -39.39 -9.48
C LEU A 238 7.51 -40.06 -8.16
N LEU A 239 7.19 -41.34 -8.03
CA LEU A 239 7.48 -42.15 -6.84
C LEU A 239 8.56 -43.16 -7.20
N SER A 240 9.65 -43.16 -6.45
CA SER A 240 10.80 -44.02 -6.69
C SER A 240 11.22 -44.74 -5.42
N ASP A 241 11.44 -46.05 -5.50
CA ASP A 241 12.09 -46.89 -4.48
C ASP A 241 13.63 -46.86 -4.62
N GLY A 242 14.13 -46.44 -5.80
CA GLY A 242 15.55 -46.41 -6.15
C GLY A 242 15.91 -47.33 -7.32
N GLY A 243 15.08 -48.33 -7.62
CA GLY A 243 15.21 -49.27 -8.74
C GLY A 243 14.20 -49.07 -9.85
N ALA A 244 12.99 -48.65 -9.50
CA ALA A 244 11.92 -48.35 -10.42
C ALA A 244 11.20 -47.05 -10.03
N THR A 245 10.50 -46.48 -11.01
CA THR A 245 9.72 -45.25 -10.80
C THR A 245 8.32 -45.42 -11.35
N SER A 246 7.34 -45.14 -10.50
CA SER A 246 5.93 -45.05 -10.89
C SER A 246 5.50 -43.60 -11.02
N ASN A 247 4.68 -43.34 -12.03
CA ASN A 247 4.07 -42.02 -12.23
C ASN A 247 2.57 -42.05 -11.96
N TRP A 248 2.08 -40.98 -11.36
CA TRP A 248 0.66 -40.66 -11.33
C TRP A 248 0.45 -39.34 -12.06
N LEU A 249 -0.47 -39.30 -13.01
CA LEU A 249 -0.77 -38.11 -13.80
C LEU A 249 -2.12 -37.52 -13.39
N SER A 250 -2.14 -36.24 -13.07
CA SER A 250 -3.37 -35.54 -12.71
C SER A 250 -4.36 -35.46 -13.88
N SER A 251 -5.64 -35.28 -13.53
CA SER A 251 -6.59 -34.70 -14.46
C SER A 251 -6.17 -33.27 -14.83
N TYR A 252 -6.77 -32.71 -15.89
CA TYR A 252 -6.63 -31.29 -16.17
C TYR A 252 -7.12 -30.49 -14.97
N LEU A 253 -6.31 -29.53 -14.54
CA LEU A 253 -6.61 -28.62 -13.44
C LEU A 253 -6.65 -27.19 -13.95
N ALA A 254 -7.59 -26.42 -13.41
CA ALA A 254 -7.67 -25.00 -13.66
C ALA A 254 -6.73 -24.28 -12.69
N LEU A 255 -5.68 -23.64 -13.21
CA LEU A 255 -4.84 -22.73 -12.44
C LEU A 255 -5.33 -21.30 -12.61
N ASN A 256 -5.32 -20.57 -11.51
CA ASN A 256 -5.35 -19.12 -11.49
C ASN A 256 -4.47 -18.63 -10.35
N THR A 257 -3.30 -18.13 -10.73
CA THR A 257 -2.20 -17.73 -9.85
C THR A 257 -1.92 -16.22 -9.95
N ILE A 258 -2.92 -15.46 -10.40
CA ILE A 258 -2.88 -14.01 -10.35
C ILE A 258 -2.93 -13.59 -8.89
N ARG A 259 -1.98 -12.74 -8.51
CA ARG A 259 -1.88 -12.25 -7.14
C ARG A 259 -3.00 -11.24 -6.86
N PRO A 260 -3.57 -11.26 -5.65
CA PRO A 260 -4.26 -10.08 -5.17
C PRO A 260 -3.28 -8.90 -5.03
N VAL A 261 -3.81 -7.68 -5.02
CA VAL A 261 -3.03 -6.44 -4.95
C VAL A 261 -3.55 -5.62 -3.78
N ILE A 262 -2.65 -5.12 -2.95
CA ILE A 262 -2.94 -4.02 -2.02
C ILE A 262 -2.72 -2.75 -2.83
N ASP A 263 -3.81 -2.12 -3.27
CA ASP A 263 -3.80 -0.99 -4.19
C ASP A 263 -3.42 0.32 -3.50
N HIS A 264 -3.74 0.44 -2.21
CA HIS A 264 -3.49 1.65 -1.43
C HIS A 264 -3.17 1.26 0.02
N PHE A 265 -2.11 1.85 0.57
CA PHE A 265 -1.80 1.81 2.01
C PHE A 265 -1.53 3.26 2.48
N THR A 266 -2.37 3.80 3.36
CA THR A 266 -2.33 5.23 3.68
C THR A 266 -2.87 5.59 5.06
N ILE A 267 -2.72 6.86 5.44
CA ILE A 267 -3.53 7.48 6.49
C ILE A 267 -4.77 8.00 5.77
N GLY A 268 -5.89 7.28 5.96
CA GLY A 268 -7.00 7.24 5.00
C GLY A 268 -7.57 8.62 4.79
N ASP A 269 -7.63 9.27 3.64
CA ASP A 269 -7.59 8.79 2.26
C ASP A 269 -6.56 9.56 1.44
N ILE A 270 -5.44 9.89 2.08
CA ILE A 270 -4.37 10.65 1.44
C ILE A 270 -3.86 9.84 0.24
N PRO A 271 -3.85 10.39 -0.98
CA PRO A 271 -3.42 9.67 -2.16
C PRO A 271 -1.93 9.33 -2.10
N SER A 272 -1.51 8.27 -2.79
CA SER A 272 -0.11 7.77 -2.76
C SER A 272 0.94 8.84 -3.05
N TYR A 273 0.63 9.82 -3.90
CA TYR A 273 1.55 10.92 -4.24
C TYR A 273 1.67 11.99 -3.13
N MET A 274 0.84 11.95 -2.08
CA MET A 274 0.88 12.87 -0.93
C MET A 274 1.05 12.17 0.42
N ASN A 275 1.04 10.84 0.48
CA ASN A 275 1.03 10.11 1.75
C ASN A 275 2.43 9.66 2.24
N GLY A 276 3.50 9.93 1.49
CA GLY A 276 4.87 9.56 1.87
C GLY A 276 5.20 8.07 1.69
N HIS A 277 4.27 7.26 1.18
CA HIS A 277 4.56 5.88 0.76
C HIS A 277 5.51 5.87 -0.44
N GLU A 278 5.32 6.79 -1.38
CA GLU A 278 6.18 6.98 -2.54
C GLU A 278 6.80 8.38 -2.53
N PRO A 279 8.06 8.53 -3.01
CA PRO A 279 8.64 9.85 -3.22
C PRO A 279 7.89 10.55 -4.36
N TYR A 280 7.66 11.86 -4.23
CA TYR A 280 7.14 12.64 -5.35
C TYR A 280 8.27 13.02 -6.30
N GLN A 281 7.94 13.31 -7.56
CA GLN A 281 8.93 13.77 -8.52
C GLN A 281 9.12 15.29 -8.36
N GLY A 282 10.29 15.67 -7.85
CA GLY A 282 10.78 17.04 -7.83
C GLY A 282 11.26 17.48 -9.22
N GLY A 283 11.21 18.79 -9.47
CA GLY A 283 11.60 19.43 -10.73
C GLY A 283 12.75 18.73 -11.47
N GLY A 284 12.48 18.26 -12.69
CA GLY A 284 13.37 17.36 -13.44
C GLY A 284 13.01 15.89 -13.20
N SER A 285 14.00 15.04 -12.93
CA SER A 285 13.83 13.59 -12.68
C SER A 285 14.21 13.18 -11.25
N SER A 286 14.24 14.14 -10.31
CA SER A 286 14.68 13.89 -8.94
C SER A 286 13.49 13.36 -8.13
N LEU A 287 13.65 12.23 -7.44
CA LEU A 287 12.65 11.72 -6.52
C LEU A 287 12.95 12.27 -5.11
N ILE A 288 11.95 12.90 -4.49
CA ILE A 288 12.08 13.50 -3.16
C ILE A 288 11.27 12.65 -2.17
N PRO A 289 11.91 11.87 -1.30
CA PRO A 289 11.22 11.13 -0.26
C PRO A 289 10.73 12.08 0.83
N PHE A 290 9.61 11.73 1.43
CA PHE A 290 9.05 12.41 2.59
C PHE A 290 8.24 11.41 3.40
N MET A 291 7.90 11.76 4.62
CA MET A 291 7.17 10.88 5.53
C MET A 291 6.10 11.71 6.23
N LEU A 292 4.91 11.11 6.41
CA LEU A 292 3.87 11.71 7.24
C LEU A 292 4.18 11.50 8.72
N THR A 293 3.82 12.49 9.53
CA THR A 293 3.77 12.34 10.97
C THR A 293 2.33 12.16 11.42
N ILE A 294 2.08 11.11 12.19
CA ILE A 294 0.80 10.87 12.87
C ILE A 294 0.97 11.10 14.37
N PRO A 295 -0.06 11.56 15.10
CA PRO A 295 -0.05 11.45 16.55
C PRO A 295 -0.05 9.98 17.01
N SER A 296 0.35 9.74 18.25
CA SER A 296 0.35 8.40 18.85
C SER A 296 -1.04 7.75 18.98
N ALA A 297 -2.12 8.51 18.82
CA ALA A 297 -3.49 8.06 18.95
C ALA A 297 -4.46 8.87 18.07
N GLY A 298 -5.56 8.25 17.65
CA GLY A 298 -6.66 8.90 16.93
C GLY A 298 -6.54 8.94 15.41
N SER A 299 -5.42 8.51 14.82
CA SER A 299 -5.26 8.45 13.37
C SER A 299 -5.94 7.23 12.75
N LEU A 300 -6.44 7.40 11.53
CA LEU A 300 -7.05 6.35 10.72
C LEU A 300 -6.02 5.79 9.73
N ILE A 301 -5.63 4.53 9.90
CA ILE A 301 -4.84 3.78 8.91
C ILE A 301 -5.81 3.02 8.00
N ARG A 302 -5.60 3.09 6.68
CA ARG A 302 -6.44 2.45 5.67
C ARG A 302 -5.63 1.64 4.68
N LEU A 303 -6.16 0.49 4.30
CA LEU A 303 -5.71 -0.32 3.19
C LEU A 303 -6.87 -0.56 2.22
N ASP A 304 -6.62 -0.46 0.93
CA ASP A 304 -7.55 -0.89 -0.12
C ASP A 304 -6.89 -1.99 -0.97
N TRP A 305 -7.68 -2.95 -1.45
CA TRP A 305 -7.19 -4.09 -2.22
C TRP A 305 -8.14 -4.54 -3.33
N SER A 306 -7.57 -5.24 -4.29
CA SER A 306 -8.29 -5.84 -5.41
C SER A 306 -7.76 -7.23 -5.76
N SER A 307 -8.57 -8.01 -6.47
CA SER A 307 -8.22 -9.36 -6.94
C SER A 307 -7.06 -9.41 -7.94
N GLY A 308 -6.60 -8.27 -8.45
CA GLY A 308 -5.87 -8.21 -9.71
C GLY A 308 -6.75 -8.57 -10.91
N ASN A 309 -6.31 -8.21 -12.12
CA ASN A 309 -7.09 -8.37 -13.34
C ASN A 309 -7.25 -9.86 -13.73
N GLY A 310 -8.40 -10.44 -13.41
CA GLY A 310 -8.71 -11.86 -13.65
C GLY A 310 -8.34 -12.80 -12.51
N GLY A 311 -7.90 -12.28 -11.36
CA GLY A 311 -7.63 -13.08 -10.16
C GLY A 311 -8.89 -13.56 -9.45
N ALA A 312 -8.70 -14.32 -8.36
CA ALA A 312 -9.82 -14.80 -7.55
C ALA A 312 -10.34 -13.70 -6.62
N ALA A 313 -11.53 -13.92 -6.04
CA ALA A 313 -12.03 -13.06 -4.97
C ALA A 313 -11.07 -13.06 -3.78
N ILE A 314 -10.89 -11.90 -3.14
CA ILE A 314 -10.08 -11.75 -1.93
C ILE A 314 -10.68 -12.54 -0.77
N ASP A 315 -9.84 -13.08 0.10
CA ASP A 315 -10.24 -13.49 1.45
C ASP A 315 -9.82 -12.41 2.45
N PRO A 316 -10.71 -11.50 2.88
CA PRO A 316 -10.35 -10.42 3.82
C PRO A 316 -9.79 -10.93 5.14
N GLN A 317 -10.15 -12.14 5.58
CA GLN A 317 -9.68 -12.71 6.85
C GLN A 317 -8.22 -13.18 6.79
N SER A 318 -7.66 -13.26 5.59
CA SER A 318 -6.26 -13.64 5.38
C SER A 318 -5.28 -12.48 5.56
N LEU A 319 -5.76 -11.28 5.93
CA LEU A 319 -4.90 -10.11 6.13
C LEU A 319 -3.85 -10.42 7.19
N ILE A 320 -2.59 -10.15 6.82
CA ILE A 320 -1.48 -10.10 7.74
C ILE A 320 -0.98 -8.66 7.74
N LEU A 321 -0.97 -8.03 8.91
CA LEU A 321 -0.42 -6.71 9.14
C LEU A 321 0.61 -6.81 10.25
N LEU A 322 1.86 -6.44 9.98
CA LEU A 322 2.94 -6.51 10.96
C LEU A 322 3.48 -5.10 11.21
N ALA A 323 4.01 -4.89 12.42
CA ALA A 323 4.79 -3.72 12.77
C ALA A 323 6.22 -4.14 13.14
N ASP A 324 7.19 -3.29 12.83
CA ASP A 324 8.60 -3.46 13.19
C ASP A 324 8.90 -3.10 14.66
N VAL A 325 7.98 -2.43 15.33
CA VAL A 325 8.03 -2.03 16.74
C VAL A 325 6.86 -2.62 17.55
N PRO A 326 6.95 -2.67 18.90
CA PRO A 326 5.85 -3.18 19.73
C PRO A 326 4.60 -2.28 19.67
N VAL A 327 3.43 -2.87 19.40
CA VAL A 327 2.15 -2.15 19.32
C VAL A 327 1.16 -2.72 20.33
N PHE A 328 0.69 -1.89 21.26
CA PHE A 328 -0.31 -2.26 22.29
C PHE A 328 0.01 -3.54 23.07
N GLY A 329 1.29 -3.74 23.38
CA GLY A 329 1.78 -4.93 24.11
C GLY A 329 2.09 -6.14 23.23
N ASN A 330 1.80 -6.08 21.93
CA ASN A 330 2.26 -7.07 20.96
C ASN A 330 3.73 -6.83 20.63
N ALA A 331 4.52 -7.91 20.55
CA ALA A 331 5.92 -7.83 20.12
C ALA A 331 6.01 -7.48 18.62
N PRO A 332 7.15 -6.94 18.14
CA PRO A 332 7.40 -6.77 16.72
C PRO A 332 7.15 -8.05 15.91
N GLY A 333 6.58 -7.91 14.72
CA GLY A 333 6.27 -9.04 13.83
C GLY A 333 5.05 -9.88 14.21
N VAL A 334 4.31 -9.52 15.26
CA VAL A 334 3.00 -10.13 15.57
C VAL A 334 1.94 -9.59 14.61
N ASN A 335 1.05 -10.46 14.11
CA ASN A 335 -0.05 -10.05 13.24
C ASN A 335 -1.07 -9.18 13.98
N LEU A 336 -1.22 -7.94 13.53
CA LEU A 336 -2.10 -6.89 14.03
C LEU A 336 -3.42 -6.78 13.24
N ALA A 337 -3.71 -7.69 12.31
CA ALA A 337 -4.94 -7.64 11.51
C ALA A 337 -6.24 -7.62 12.35
N SER A 338 -6.20 -8.12 13.58
CA SER A 338 -7.33 -8.04 14.53
C SER A 338 -7.63 -6.62 15.04
N MET A 339 -6.72 -5.67 14.84
CA MET A 339 -6.95 -4.25 15.11
C MET A 339 -7.69 -3.53 13.98
N MET A 340 -7.78 -4.16 12.81
CA MET A 340 -8.45 -3.62 11.64
C MET A 340 -9.92 -4.04 11.59
N THR A 341 -10.78 -3.13 11.15
CA THR A 341 -12.13 -3.44 10.68
C THR A 341 -12.04 -3.84 9.22
N LEU A 342 -12.40 -5.09 8.92
CA LEU A 342 -12.27 -5.66 7.58
C LEU A 342 -13.54 -5.44 6.75
N GLY A 343 -13.37 -4.93 5.54
CA GLY A 343 -14.38 -4.83 4.50
C GLY A 343 -14.11 -5.78 3.32
N GLU A 344 -14.96 -5.73 2.29
CA GLU A 344 -14.78 -6.56 1.09
C GLU A 344 -13.57 -6.09 0.24
N THR A 345 -13.33 -4.78 0.18
CA THR A 345 -12.32 -4.15 -0.69
C THR A 345 -11.22 -3.43 0.08
N GLY A 346 -11.18 -3.55 1.41
CA GLY A 346 -10.20 -2.83 2.22
C GLY A 346 -10.32 -3.11 3.72
N ALA A 347 -9.44 -2.49 4.49
CA ALA A 347 -9.38 -2.55 5.94
C ALA A 347 -9.09 -1.18 6.53
N GLU A 348 -9.65 -0.91 7.71
CA GLU A 348 -9.48 0.36 8.42
C GLU A 348 -9.11 0.12 9.89
N TRP A 349 -8.12 0.84 10.39
CA TRP A 349 -7.75 0.87 11.80
C TRP A 349 -7.74 2.30 12.32
N LEU A 350 -8.81 2.66 13.02
CA LEU A 350 -8.83 3.86 13.85
C LEU A 350 -8.08 3.57 15.15
N ILE A 351 -6.92 4.20 15.32
CA ILE A 351 -6.09 4.04 16.50
C ILE A 351 -6.86 4.58 17.71
N PRO A 352 -7.16 3.75 18.74
CA PRO A 352 -7.97 4.18 19.87
C PRO A 352 -7.40 5.40 20.60
N SER A 353 -8.25 6.33 21.02
CA SER A 353 -7.82 7.55 21.72
C SER A 353 -7.26 7.31 23.12
N ASP A 354 -7.50 6.13 23.69
CA ASP A 354 -7.03 5.70 25.01
C ASP A 354 -5.75 4.84 24.97
N GLN A 355 -5.22 4.54 23.78
CA GLN A 355 -4.00 3.77 23.59
C GLN A 355 -3.01 4.50 22.70
N ASN A 356 -1.72 4.44 23.04
CA ASN A 356 -0.67 5.15 22.31
C ASN A 356 0.24 4.19 21.57
N LEU A 357 0.48 4.47 20.29
CA LEU A 357 1.57 3.91 19.52
C LEU A 357 2.92 4.35 20.13
N PRO A 358 3.98 3.54 19.98
CA PRO A 358 5.34 3.95 20.36
C PRO A 358 5.79 5.13 19.50
N THR A 359 6.37 6.15 20.13
CA THR A 359 6.93 7.30 19.41
C THR A 359 8.19 6.92 18.62
N GLY A 360 8.39 7.52 17.45
CA GLY A 360 9.48 7.23 16.52
C GLY A 360 8.96 6.69 15.19
N ASP A 361 9.86 6.22 14.34
CA ASP A 361 9.48 5.64 13.06
C ASP A 361 8.78 4.29 13.29
N LEU A 362 7.69 4.07 12.58
CA LEU A 362 6.90 2.84 12.56
C LEU A 362 6.80 2.38 11.10
N GLN A 363 7.30 1.18 10.84
CA GLN A 363 7.09 0.50 9.56
C GLN A 363 6.00 -0.55 9.70
N LEU A 364 4.96 -0.41 8.88
CA LEU A 364 3.91 -1.40 8.75
C LEU A 364 4.11 -2.20 7.47
N THR A 365 3.97 -3.52 7.55
CA THR A 365 4.01 -4.41 6.38
C THR A 365 2.73 -5.20 6.28
N ALA A 366 2.11 -5.25 5.11
CA ALA A 366 0.85 -5.94 4.88
C ALA A 366 0.92 -6.94 3.71
N THR A 367 0.23 -8.06 3.88
CA THR A 367 -0.06 -9.03 2.81
C THR A 367 -1.49 -9.51 2.92
N ILE A 368 -2.11 -9.84 1.79
CA ILE A 368 -3.46 -10.41 1.72
C ILE A 368 -3.47 -11.61 0.78
N GLN A 369 -4.37 -12.56 1.02
CA GLN A 369 -4.59 -13.71 0.15
C GLN A 369 -5.95 -13.65 -0.54
N ASP A 370 -6.04 -14.31 -1.70
CA ASP A 370 -7.31 -14.62 -2.32
C ASP A 370 -7.88 -15.96 -1.80
N ILE A 371 -9.12 -16.28 -2.15
CA ILE A 371 -9.77 -17.55 -1.75
C ILE A 371 -9.09 -18.81 -2.31
N ARG A 372 -8.09 -18.65 -3.18
CA ARG A 372 -7.28 -19.74 -3.73
C ARG A 372 -5.89 -19.81 -3.07
N GLY A 373 -5.62 -18.98 -2.08
CA GLY A 373 -4.35 -18.93 -1.35
C GLY A 373 -3.23 -18.18 -2.08
N ASN A 374 -3.52 -17.48 -3.18
CA ASN A 374 -2.52 -16.61 -3.82
C ASN A 374 -2.23 -15.43 -2.89
N ILE A 375 -0.97 -15.19 -2.59
CA ILE A 375 -0.55 -14.10 -1.69
C ILE A 375 -0.20 -12.86 -2.52
N SER A 376 -0.54 -11.67 -2.03
CA SER A 376 -0.13 -10.40 -2.62
C SER A 376 1.38 -10.21 -2.57
N GLU A 377 1.88 -9.20 -3.27
CA GLU A 377 3.18 -8.64 -2.91
C GLU A 377 3.11 -7.98 -1.52
N ILE A 378 4.26 -7.82 -0.87
CA ILE A 378 4.35 -7.15 0.43
C ILE A 378 4.17 -5.64 0.18
N ALA A 379 3.17 -5.04 0.83
CA ALA A 379 3.02 -3.60 0.89
C ALA A 379 3.71 -3.07 2.16
N GLU A 380 4.58 -2.09 2.04
CA GLU A 380 5.31 -1.51 3.17
C GLU A 380 4.98 -0.02 3.31
N TYR A 381 4.61 0.43 4.49
CA TYR A 381 4.31 1.84 4.73
C TYR A 381 5.02 2.34 5.98
N SER A 382 5.84 3.38 5.81
CA SER A 382 6.63 3.97 6.88
C SER A 382 6.04 5.32 7.27
N ILE A 383 5.81 5.51 8.57
CA ILE A 383 5.25 6.74 9.14
C ILE A 383 6.03 7.12 10.40
N HIS A 384 6.05 8.42 10.72
CA HIS A 384 6.60 8.89 11.97
C HIS A 384 5.48 9.01 13.00
N VAL A 385 5.63 8.36 14.15
CA VAL A 385 4.71 8.51 15.28
C VAL A 385 5.25 9.60 16.20
N GLY A 386 4.61 10.76 16.13
CA GLY A 386 4.90 11.91 16.97
C GLY A 386 4.39 11.74 18.40
N SER A 387 4.78 12.68 19.27
CA SER A 387 4.37 12.68 20.69
C SER A 387 2.86 12.81 20.90
N GLY A 388 2.12 13.22 19.86
CA GLY A 388 0.69 13.49 19.92
C GLY A 388 0.31 14.64 20.84
N SER A 389 1.30 15.44 21.30
CA SER A 389 1.07 16.57 22.20
C SER A 389 0.24 17.66 21.53
N ASN A 390 -0.46 18.41 22.35
CA ASN A 390 -1.15 19.65 21.97
C ASN A 390 -0.29 20.61 21.12
N SER A 391 1.02 20.64 21.34
CA SER A 391 1.92 21.56 20.61
C SER A 391 2.11 21.23 19.11
N VAL A 392 1.69 20.05 18.66
CA VAL A 392 1.84 19.60 17.26
C VAL A 392 0.48 19.38 16.57
N ARG A 393 -0.60 19.33 17.34
CA ARG A 393 -1.97 19.22 16.86
C ARG A 393 -2.55 20.61 16.51
N PRO A 394 -3.38 20.73 15.47
CA PRO A 394 -4.06 21.99 15.17
C PRO A 394 -5.21 22.30 16.14
N PHE A 395 -5.74 21.33 16.88
CA PHE A 395 -6.90 21.57 17.73
C PHE A 395 -6.77 20.99 19.15
N ASP A 396 -6.24 21.81 20.04
CA ASP A 396 -6.24 21.55 21.49
C ASP A 396 -7.66 21.48 22.06
N ILE A 397 -8.53 22.39 21.62
CA ILE A 397 -9.96 22.43 21.90
C ILE A 397 -10.72 22.82 20.62
N GLU A 398 -12.05 22.68 20.65
CA GLU A 398 -12.90 23.13 19.56
C GLU A 398 -12.73 24.62 19.27
N ASP A 399 -12.38 24.95 18.03
CA ASP A 399 -12.34 26.31 17.51
C ASP A 399 -13.70 26.73 16.93
N ARG A 400 -14.32 27.72 17.56
CA ARG A 400 -15.66 28.18 17.21
C ARG A 400 -15.58 29.49 16.46
N TRP A 401 -15.95 29.46 15.19
CA TRP A 401 -15.88 30.58 14.25
C TRP A 401 -17.19 31.35 14.17
N PHE A 402 -17.13 32.65 14.46
CA PHE A 402 -18.19 33.60 14.18
C PHE A 402 -18.03 34.18 12.77
N ILE A 403 -19.02 33.94 11.91
CA ILE A 403 -19.10 34.53 10.57
C ILE A 403 -19.86 35.85 10.68
N ASP A 404 -19.12 36.97 10.57
CA ASP A 404 -19.59 38.32 10.82
C ASP A 404 -19.96 39.05 9.52
N PHE A 405 -21.25 39.23 9.30
CA PHE A 405 -21.81 39.98 8.17
C PHE A 405 -22.05 41.47 8.49
N SER A 406 -21.67 41.94 9.68
CA SER A 406 -22.00 43.28 10.17
C SER A 406 -20.91 44.33 9.97
N ARG A 407 -19.79 43.97 9.33
CA ARG A 407 -18.67 44.89 9.12
C ARG A 407 -19.04 46.02 8.17
N ASP A 408 -18.48 47.20 8.44
CA ASP A 408 -18.72 48.45 7.72
C ASP A 408 -17.38 49.17 7.61
N HIS A 409 -16.59 48.78 6.60
CA HIS A 409 -15.29 49.36 6.31
C HIS A 409 -15.28 50.12 4.99
N PHE A 410 -16.29 49.91 4.13
CA PHE A 410 -16.32 50.44 2.77
C PHE A 410 -17.68 51.04 2.42
N GLU A 411 -17.65 52.11 1.63
CA GLU A 411 -18.80 52.58 0.87
C GLU A 411 -18.83 51.82 -0.47
N ILE A 412 -19.92 51.15 -0.77
CA ILE A 412 -20.08 50.24 -1.92
C ILE A 412 -21.34 50.62 -2.68
N GLY A 413 -21.28 50.57 -4.01
CA GLY A 413 -22.47 50.84 -4.81
C GLY A 413 -22.19 50.83 -6.30
N PHE A 414 -22.92 51.68 -7.03
CA PHE A 414 -22.77 51.84 -8.48
C PHE A 414 -22.36 53.26 -8.86
N LEU A 415 -21.51 53.37 -9.88
CA LEU A 415 -21.23 54.60 -10.60
C LEU A 415 -21.83 54.51 -12.01
N ASP A 416 -22.24 55.66 -12.56
CA ASP A 416 -22.55 55.80 -13.99
C ASP A 416 -21.23 55.68 -14.78
N ASP A 417 -21.20 54.79 -15.77
CA ASP A 417 -20.01 54.57 -16.61
C ASP A 417 -19.81 55.67 -17.67
N GLY A 418 -20.70 56.67 -17.71
CA GLY A 418 -20.68 57.78 -18.66
C GLY A 418 -21.24 57.43 -20.04
N SER A 419 -21.65 56.18 -20.26
CA SER A 419 -22.31 55.67 -21.46
C SER A 419 -23.77 55.25 -21.21
N GLY A 420 -24.28 55.53 -20.01
CA GLY A 420 -25.63 55.15 -19.57
C GLY A 420 -25.71 53.74 -18.99
N GLY A 421 -24.56 53.09 -18.76
CA GLY A 421 -24.44 51.87 -17.98
C GLY A 421 -24.02 52.16 -16.54
N ILE A 422 -23.97 51.11 -15.73
CA ILE A 422 -23.50 51.16 -14.35
C ILE A 422 -22.27 50.25 -14.18
N VAL A 423 -21.39 50.65 -13.27
CA VAL A 423 -20.24 49.85 -12.83
C VAL A 423 -20.20 49.82 -11.31
N PRO A 424 -19.93 48.65 -10.68
CA PRO A 424 -19.78 48.55 -9.25
C PRO A 424 -18.52 49.30 -8.79
N PHE A 425 -18.56 49.86 -7.59
CA PHE A 425 -17.40 50.44 -6.92
C PHE A 425 -17.39 50.05 -5.44
N ALA A 426 -16.20 50.07 -4.85
CA ALA A 426 -16.01 50.09 -3.41
C ALA A 426 -14.93 51.10 -3.05
N GLN A 427 -15.16 51.88 -1.99
CA GLN A 427 -14.25 52.91 -1.52
C GLN A 427 -14.02 52.73 -0.01
N ASN A 428 -12.75 52.74 0.39
CA ASN A 428 -12.39 52.61 1.80
C ASN A 428 -12.93 53.78 2.64
N GLY A 429 -13.60 53.46 3.74
CA GLY A 429 -14.28 54.38 4.64
C GLY A 429 -15.74 53.98 4.82
N GLY A 430 -16.06 53.32 5.93
CA GLY A 430 -17.43 52.90 6.25
C GLY A 430 -18.40 54.08 6.33
N ASP A 431 -19.63 53.84 5.89
CA ASP A 431 -20.68 54.85 5.72
C ASP A 431 -21.84 54.68 6.72
N GLY A 432 -21.72 53.73 7.65
CA GLY A 432 -22.74 53.37 8.62
C GLY A 432 -23.62 52.21 8.16
N ILE A 433 -23.40 51.65 6.97
CA ILE A 433 -24.16 50.53 6.40
C ILE A 433 -23.23 49.32 6.28
N PRO A 434 -23.58 48.16 6.86
CA PRO A 434 -22.78 46.96 6.70
C PRO A 434 -22.46 46.65 5.23
N ASP A 435 -21.19 46.42 4.95
CA ASP A 435 -20.64 46.17 3.61
C ASP A 435 -21.39 45.00 2.92
N HIS A 436 -21.72 43.95 3.68
CA HIS A 436 -22.48 42.79 3.18
C HIS A 436 -23.86 43.18 2.63
N LEU A 437 -24.55 44.14 3.27
CA LEU A 437 -25.83 44.64 2.74
C LEU A 437 -25.59 45.33 1.41
N GLN A 438 -24.63 46.25 1.35
CA GLN A 438 -24.33 46.96 0.12
C GLN A 438 -23.94 45.99 -1.01
N ASP A 439 -23.20 44.91 -0.70
CA ASP A 439 -22.92 43.84 -1.66
C ASP A 439 -24.18 43.12 -2.16
N LEU A 440 -25.11 42.75 -1.27
CA LEU A 440 -26.40 42.15 -1.67
C LEU A 440 -27.17 43.07 -2.62
N TYR A 441 -27.08 44.38 -2.43
CA TYR A 441 -27.69 45.36 -3.33
C TYR A 441 -27.02 45.33 -4.71
N THR A 442 -25.68 45.28 -4.76
CA THR A 442 -24.94 45.25 -6.04
C THR A 442 -25.22 44.00 -6.88
N VAL A 443 -25.58 42.88 -6.25
CA VAL A 443 -26.00 41.66 -6.97
C VAL A 443 -27.51 41.52 -7.16
N GLY A 444 -28.29 42.51 -6.70
CA GLY A 444 -29.75 42.58 -6.86
C GLY A 444 -30.56 41.69 -5.92
N LEU A 445 -29.93 41.12 -4.89
CA LEU A 445 -30.57 40.28 -3.87
C LEU A 445 -31.31 41.10 -2.80
N GLN A 446 -31.22 42.42 -2.84
CA GLN A 446 -32.06 43.34 -2.06
C GLN A 446 -32.39 44.62 -2.82
N SER A 447 -33.48 45.29 -2.43
CA SER A 447 -33.99 46.48 -3.09
C SER A 447 -33.37 47.80 -2.62
N SER A 448 -32.83 47.84 -1.41
CA SER A 448 -32.36 49.06 -0.75
C SER A 448 -31.07 48.81 0.02
N MET A 449 -30.17 49.80 0.02
CA MET A 449 -28.99 49.82 0.89
C MET A 449 -29.30 50.41 2.27
N ASP A 450 -30.38 51.19 2.42
CA ASP A 450 -30.76 51.84 3.68
C ASP A 450 -31.31 50.82 4.70
N PRO A 451 -30.60 50.55 5.82
CA PRO A 451 -31.05 49.62 6.86
C PRO A 451 -32.34 50.09 7.56
N GLY A 452 -32.66 51.38 7.51
CA GLY A 452 -33.87 51.98 8.06
C GLY A 452 -35.09 51.85 7.15
N ALA A 453 -34.91 51.51 5.87
CA ALA A 453 -35.96 51.28 4.89
C ALA A 453 -36.37 49.79 4.80
N ALA A 454 -36.35 49.09 5.94
CA ALA A 454 -36.49 47.64 6.04
C ALA A 454 -37.66 47.07 5.21
N ASN A 455 -37.30 46.32 4.16
CA ASN A 455 -38.22 45.52 3.37
C ASN A 455 -38.18 44.08 3.90
N PRO A 456 -39.30 43.51 4.38
CA PRO A 456 -39.32 42.15 4.93
C PRO A 456 -38.83 41.07 3.96
N LEU A 457 -38.91 41.32 2.65
CA LEU A 457 -38.40 40.39 1.63
C LEU A 457 -36.87 40.44 1.54
N ASP A 458 -36.27 41.63 1.70
CA ASP A 458 -34.81 41.81 1.72
C ASP A 458 -34.23 41.09 2.96
N ASP A 459 -34.88 41.24 4.12
CA ASP A 459 -34.51 40.51 5.35
C ASP A 459 -34.60 38.99 5.19
N HIS A 460 -35.64 38.52 4.50
CA HIS A 460 -35.83 37.09 4.24
C HIS A 460 -34.73 36.53 3.33
N VAL A 461 -34.44 37.18 2.21
CA VAL A 461 -33.40 36.74 1.26
C VAL A 461 -32.01 36.83 1.87
N ARG A 462 -31.71 37.90 2.61
CA ARG A 462 -30.47 38.02 3.38
C ARG A 462 -30.30 36.84 4.34
N GLY A 463 -31.33 36.54 5.14
CA GLY A 463 -31.30 35.38 6.04
C GLY A 463 -31.09 34.05 5.31
N LEU A 464 -31.63 33.88 4.11
CA LEU A 464 -31.35 32.70 3.28
C LEU A 464 -29.88 32.65 2.84
N VAL A 465 -29.32 33.77 2.37
CA VAL A 465 -27.91 33.86 1.95
C VAL A 465 -26.98 33.57 3.11
N GLU A 466 -27.13 34.26 4.24
CA GLU A 466 -26.25 34.11 5.41
C GLU A 466 -26.26 32.67 5.94
N ASN A 467 -27.46 32.05 6.04
CA ASN A 467 -27.59 30.65 6.43
C ASN A 467 -26.92 29.72 5.41
N GLN A 468 -27.12 29.93 4.11
CA GLN A 468 -26.49 29.12 3.07
C GLN A 468 -24.96 29.24 3.08
N VAL A 469 -24.41 30.43 3.35
CA VAL A 469 -22.95 30.62 3.50
C VAL A 469 -22.43 29.77 4.66
N ILE A 470 -23.05 29.88 5.85
CA ILE A 470 -22.61 29.14 7.05
C ILE A 470 -22.72 27.62 6.85
N GLU A 471 -23.85 27.13 6.33
CA GLU A 471 -24.04 25.69 6.09
C GLU A 471 -23.07 25.16 5.04
N ARG A 472 -22.73 25.95 4.01
CA ARG A 472 -21.74 25.54 3.01
C ARG A 472 -20.32 25.50 3.58
N ILE A 473 -19.95 26.47 4.41
CA ILE A 473 -18.65 26.44 5.11
C ILE A 473 -18.57 25.16 5.96
N ARG A 474 -19.62 24.85 6.74
CA ARG A 474 -19.70 23.60 7.50
C ARG A 474 -19.50 22.39 6.60
N ILE A 475 -20.26 22.27 5.52
CA ILE A 475 -20.15 21.17 4.57
C ILE A 475 -18.73 21.04 4.01
N LEU A 476 -18.06 22.15 3.66
CA LEU A 476 -16.71 22.09 3.09
C LEU A 476 -15.65 21.64 4.11
N PHE A 477 -15.86 21.89 5.41
CA PHE A 477 -15.00 21.39 6.49
C PHE A 477 -15.40 19.98 7.00
N GLU A 478 -16.67 19.57 6.85
CA GLU A 478 -17.21 18.31 7.37
C GLU A 478 -17.30 17.18 6.33
N LYS A 479 -17.34 17.45 5.02
CA LYS A 479 -17.82 16.49 4.00
C LYS A 479 -16.76 15.96 3.03
N THR A 480 -16.16 14.81 3.38
CA THR A 480 -15.72 13.64 2.56
C THR A 480 -16.84 12.67 2.12
N GLU A 481 -16.61 11.72 1.21
CA GLU A 481 -17.37 10.44 1.12
C GLU A 481 -16.97 9.45 2.25
N LEU A 482 -16.19 9.94 3.19
CA LEU A 482 -15.44 9.21 4.20
C LEU A 482 -15.94 9.70 5.56
N SER A 483 -16.24 8.75 6.43
CA SER A 483 -16.86 8.87 7.75
C SER A 483 -16.47 10.11 8.55
N ASP A 484 -17.44 10.63 9.34
CA ASP A 484 -17.26 11.40 10.58
C ASP A 484 -15.82 11.86 10.84
N LEU A 485 -15.35 12.85 10.06
CA LEU A 485 -14.22 13.65 10.48
C LEU A 485 -14.53 14.05 11.94
N GLN A 486 -13.52 14.06 12.82
CA GLN A 486 -13.69 14.70 14.12
C GLN A 486 -13.15 16.13 14.06
N PRO A 487 -13.65 17.02 13.16
CA PRO A 487 -13.08 18.33 13.07
C PRO A 487 -13.48 19.05 14.36
N LYS A 488 -12.49 19.50 15.11
CA LYS A 488 -12.73 20.33 16.29
C LYS A 488 -12.87 21.78 15.85
N ILE A 489 -13.74 22.02 14.88
CA ILE A 489 -14.06 23.34 14.34
C ILE A 489 -15.57 23.44 14.11
N SER A 490 -16.16 24.59 14.42
CA SER A 490 -17.58 24.84 14.16
C SER A 490 -17.87 26.28 13.77
N PHE A 491 -18.98 26.49 13.08
CA PHE A 491 -19.32 27.78 12.44
C PHE A 491 -20.70 28.26 12.86
N GLN A 492 -20.82 29.56 13.12
CA GLN A 492 -22.08 30.18 13.53
C GLN A 492 -22.16 31.65 13.08
N GLY A 493 -23.39 32.12 12.86
CA GLY A 493 -23.68 33.52 12.51
C GLY A 493 -23.98 34.43 13.70
N THR A 494 -23.88 33.92 14.94
CA THR A 494 -24.16 34.71 16.15
C THR A 494 -22.87 35.05 16.89
N ALA A 495 -22.78 36.27 17.40
CA ALA A 495 -21.63 36.76 18.17
C ALA A 495 -21.66 36.28 19.64
N PHE A 496 -21.84 34.97 19.87
CA PHE A 496 -21.92 34.39 21.21
C PHE A 496 -21.04 33.16 21.35
N ASN A 497 -20.13 33.14 22.34
CA ASN A 497 -19.28 31.97 22.63
C ASN A 497 -18.40 31.51 21.44
N TYR A 498 -17.86 32.45 20.67
CA TYR A 498 -16.86 32.17 19.63
C TYR A 498 -15.44 32.40 20.16
N ASN A 499 -14.45 31.81 19.50
CA ASN A 499 -13.04 32.06 19.76
C ASN A 499 -12.42 32.85 18.60
N SER A 500 -12.70 32.43 17.36
CA SER A 500 -12.23 33.05 16.12
C SER A 500 -13.38 33.72 15.37
N ALA A 501 -13.08 34.69 14.50
CA ALA A 501 -14.10 35.42 13.73
C ALA A 501 -13.62 35.78 12.32
N LEU A 502 -14.51 35.71 11.34
CA LEU A 502 -14.26 36.08 9.94
C LEU A 502 -15.27 37.13 9.49
N GLY A 503 -14.79 38.23 8.90
CA GLY A 503 -15.66 39.26 8.33
C GLY A 503 -16.04 38.97 6.88
N ILE A 504 -17.31 39.17 6.52
CA ILE A 504 -17.82 39.09 5.14
C ILE A 504 -18.31 40.48 4.71
N GLY A 505 -17.94 40.94 3.52
CA GLY A 505 -18.39 42.24 2.97
C GLY A 505 -17.23 43.12 2.49
N GLY A 506 -17.38 43.96 1.48
CA GLY A 506 -16.37 45.01 1.21
C GLY A 506 -15.21 44.55 0.33
N ASP A 507 -14.12 45.32 0.35
CA ASP A 507 -13.01 45.21 -0.61
C ASP A 507 -11.64 45.04 0.08
N ASP A 508 -10.58 44.83 -0.69
CA ASP A 508 -9.21 44.88 -0.22
C ASP A 508 -8.78 46.36 -0.07
N ILE A 509 -8.17 46.70 1.07
CA ILE A 509 -7.56 48.02 1.29
C ILE A 509 -6.45 48.36 0.27
N THR A 510 -5.92 47.35 -0.41
CA THR A 510 -4.92 47.48 -1.46
C THR A 510 -5.59 47.85 -2.78
N VAL A 511 -5.43 49.10 -3.22
CA VAL A 511 -6.01 49.61 -4.47
C VAL A 511 -5.60 48.75 -5.67
N GLY A 512 -6.59 48.26 -6.43
CA GLY A 512 -6.38 47.45 -7.63
C GLY A 512 -5.97 46.00 -7.35
N SER A 513 -6.18 45.52 -6.13
CA SER A 513 -5.97 44.12 -5.76
C SER A 513 -6.99 43.20 -6.41
N PHE A 514 -6.55 42.00 -6.78
CA PHE A 514 -7.42 40.90 -7.23
C PHE A 514 -7.67 39.87 -6.11
N ALA A 515 -7.28 40.17 -4.87
CA ALA A 515 -7.51 39.28 -3.75
C ALA A 515 -9.02 39.21 -3.45
N LEU A 516 -9.55 38.00 -3.32
CA LEU A 516 -10.95 37.78 -2.97
C LEU A 516 -11.14 37.66 -1.45
N GLY A 517 -10.06 37.44 -0.72
CA GLY A 517 -9.98 37.45 0.73
C GLY A 517 -8.53 37.49 1.20
N ARG A 518 -8.34 37.68 2.51
CA ARG A 518 -7.06 37.54 3.21
C ARG A 518 -7.29 37.09 4.64
N ALA A 519 -6.41 36.23 5.15
CA ALA A 519 -6.33 35.91 6.57
C ALA A 519 -4.91 36.02 7.10
N THR A 520 -4.78 36.07 8.42
CA THR A 520 -3.53 35.74 9.09
C THR A 520 -3.21 34.28 8.81
N PHE A 521 -1.96 33.98 8.48
CA PHE A 521 -1.50 32.60 8.42
C PHE A 521 -1.06 32.17 9.82
N ASP A 522 -1.81 31.28 10.45
CA ASP A 522 -1.49 30.77 11.78
C ASP A 522 -1.11 29.29 11.73
N ALA A 523 0.19 29.05 11.71
CA ALA A 523 0.75 27.71 11.58
C ALA A 523 0.35 26.84 12.79
N ARG A 524 -0.40 25.77 12.54
CA ARG A 524 -0.97 24.87 13.56
C ARG A 524 -2.02 25.51 14.46
N ASN A 525 -2.70 26.57 14.02
CA ASN A 525 -3.84 27.15 14.74
C ASN A 525 -3.51 27.42 16.23
N GLN A 526 -2.37 28.09 16.46
CA GLN A 526 -1.83 28.39 17.78
C GLN A 526 -2.57 29.54 18.49
N HIS A 527 -3.31 30.32 17.72
CA HIS A 527 -4.02 31.52 18.15
C HIS A 527 -5.48 31.41 17.71
N TYR A 528 -6.34 32.15 18.39
CA TYR A 528 -7.69 32.41 17.90
C TYR A 528 -7.67 33.70 17.10
N ASP A 529 -8.08 33.60 15.83
CA ASP A 529 -7.90 34.68 14.87
C ASP A 529 -9.15 35.55 14.72
N ASP A 530 -8.94 36.87 14.70
CA ASP A 530 -9.97 37.86 14.39
C ASP A 530 -9.66 38.51 13.03
N GLU A 531 -10.31 37.98 12.01
CA GLU A 531 -10.13 38.30 10.60
C GLU A 531 -11.13 39.36 10.10
N ARG A 532 -11.67 40.19 11.00
CA ARG A 532 -12.70 41.20 10.65
C ARG A 532 -12.17 42.59 10.34
N VAL A 533 -10.88 42.85 10.52
CA VAL A 533 -10.25 44.13 10.18
C VAL A 533 -10.32 44.41 8.66
N SER A 534 -10.26 45.67 8.24
CA SER A 534 -10.50 46.08 6.84
C SER A 534 -9.59 45.43 5.79
N GLY A 535 -8.40 44.95 6.17
CA GLY A 535 -7.48 44.25 5.27
C GLY A 535 -7.53 42.72 5.33
N ARG A 536 -8.52 42.14 6.01
CA ARG A 536 -8.70 40.69 6.20
C ARG A 536 -10.17 40.28 6.05
N GLY A 537 -10.46 38.99 5.98
CA GLY A 537 -11.78 38.43 5.73
C GLY A 537 -12.09 38.28 4.24
N VAL A 538 -13.38 38.27 3.89
CA VAL A 538 -13.89 37.97 2.54
C VAL A 538 -14.33 39.23 1.81
N PHE A 539 -13.61 39.60 0.75
CA PHE A 539 -13.81 40.82 -0.02
C PHE A 539 -14.87 40.64 -1.12
N SER A 540 -16.14 40.50 -0.73
CA SER A 540 -17.25 40.25 -1.65
C SER A 540 -17.47 41.36 -2.67
N SER A 541 -17.22 42.63 -2.34
CA SER A 541 -17.30 43.72 -3.33
C SER A 541 -16.22 43.56 -4.41
N ASN A 542 -15.04 43.05 -4.04
CA ASN A 542 -13.99 42.77 -5.03
C ASN A 542 -14.41 41.62 -5.95
N MET A 543 -15.12 40.61 -5.44
CA MET A 543 -15.67 39.54 -6.27
C MET A 543 -16.67 40.09 -7.31
N VAL A 544 -17.55 41.01 -6.90
CA VAL A 544 -18.50 41.67 -7.81
C VAL A 544 -17.75 42.43 -8.90
N GLN A 545 -16.77 43.26 -8.52
CA GLN A 545 -15.96 44.03 -9.46
C GLN A 545 -15.16 43.14 -10.41
N TYR A 546 -14.53 42.07 -9.89
CA TYR A 546 -13.68 41.17 -10.66
C TYR A 546 -14.45 40.33 -11.68
N TYR A 547 -15.62 39.80 -11.29
CA TYR A 547 -16.46 39.01 -12.18
C TYR A 547 -17.46 39.85 -12.97
N TRP A 548 -17.47 41.17 -12.76
CA TRP A 548 -18.35 42.11 -13.45
C TRP A 548 -18.24 41.94 -14.97
N GLY A 549 -19.38 41.81 -15.63
CA GLY A 549 -19.44 41.63 -17.08
C GLY A 549 -19.04 40.25 -17.60
N SER A 550 -18.62 39.31 -16.73
CA SER A 550 -18.42 37.92 -17.16
C SER A 550 -19.76 37.26 -17.53
N GLY A 551 -19.75 36.38 -18.54
CA GLY A 551 -20.97 35.69 -18.99
C GLY A 551 -21.65 34.88 -17.87
N THR A 552 -20.85 34.24 -17.01
CA THR A 552 -21.37 33.51 -15.85
C THR A 552 -22.02 34.44 -14.83
N PHE A 553 -21.40 35.57 -14.48
CA PHE A 553 -21.96 36.54 -13.54
C PHE A 553 -23.31 37.09 -14.05
N ILE A 554 -23.36 37.56 -15.30
CA ILE A 554 -24.59 38.06 -15.91
C ILE A 554 -25.67 36.98 -15.98
N SER A 555 -25.31 35.72 -16.27
CA SER A 555 -26.28 34.62 -16.31
C SER A 555 -26.90 34.26 -14.95
N ARG A 556 -26.26 34.66 -13.85
CA ARG A 556 -26.71 34.37 -12.48
C ARG A 556 -27.44 35.54 -11.83
N PHE A 557 -26.95 36.76 -12.07
CA PHE A 557 -27.42 37.95 -11.37
C PHE A 557 -28.15 38.94 -12.28
N GLY A 558 -28.02 38.85 -13.60
CA GLY A 558 -28.51 39.85 -14.56
C GLY A 558 -29.99 40.16 -14.45
N ALA A 559 -30.84 39.17 -14.13
CA ALA A 559 -32.28 39.36 -13.92
C ALA A 559 -32.62 40.19 -12.67
N LEU A 560 -31.67 40.32 -11.73
CA LEU A 560 -31.85 40.97 -10.43
C LEU A 560 -31.09 42.30 -10.30
N ILE A 561 -29.95 42.46 -10.97
CA ILE A 561 -29.08 43.64 -10.81
C ILE A 561 -29.86 44.94 -11.13
N PRO A 562 -29.83 45.97 -10.26
CA PRO A 562 -30.43 47.27 -10.54
C PRO A 562 -29.99 47.83 -11.89
N GLY A 563 -30.89 48.38 -12.70
CA GLY A 563 -30.57 48.95 -14.02
C GLY A 563 -30.43 47.94 -15.18
N TYR A 564 -30.18 46.65 -14.89
CA TYR A 564 -30.23 45.56 -15.88
C TYR A 564 -31.50 44.71 -15.75
N GLY A 565 -31.89 44.41 -14.51
CA GLY A 565 -33.02 43.60 -14.12
C GLY A 565 -33.87 44.26 -13.05
N THR A 566 -34.60 43.46 -12.28
CA THR A 566 -35.48 43.94 -11.19
C THR A 566 -35.01 43.35 -9.86
N PRO A 567 -34.48 44.17 -8.93
CA PRO A 567 -34.00 43.70 -7.63
C PRO A 567 -35.09 42.98 -6.84
N VAL A 568 -34.67 42.04 -6.00
CA VAL A 568 -35.55 41.44 -4.98
C VAL A 568 -36.20 42.54 -4.15
N GLY A 569 -37.48 42.39 -3.85
CA GLY A 569 -38.26 43.35 -3.09
C GLY A 569 -38.99 44.38 -3.96
N THR A 570 -38.70 44.44 -5.26
CA THR A 570 -39.33 45.38 -6.20
C THR A 570 -40.17 44.69 -7.28
N HIS A 571 -39.96 43.40 -7.55
CA HIS A 571 -40.71 42.68 -8.58
C HIS A 571 -42.09 42.24 -8.05
N PRO A 572 -43.17 42.35 -8.83
CA PRO A 572 -44.53 42.02 -8.35
C PRO A 572 -44.68 40.57 -7.84
N GLU A 573 -43.93 39.63 -8.40
CA GLU A 573 -43.97 38.21 -8.02
C GLU A 573 -43.18 37.89 -6.74
N ASP A 574 -42.35 38.81 -6.21
CA ASP A 574 -41.46 38.51 -5.07
C ASP A 574 -42.25 38.07 -3.83
N THR A 575 -43.37 38.72 -3.55
CA THR A 575 -44.28 38.35 -2.44
C THR A 575 -44.89 36.95 -2.58
N VAL A 576 -44.98 36.43 -3.81
CA VAL A 576 -45.54 35.10 -4.10
C VAL A 576 -44.44 34.05 -3.97
N VAL A 577 -43.33 34.25 -4.67
CA VAL A 577 -42.26 33.24 -4.81
C VAL A 577 -41.41 33.08 -3.55
N LEU A 578 -41.33 34.13 -2.72
CA LEU A 578 -40.65 34.09 -1.41
C LEU A 578 -41.62 33.77 -0.26
N SER A 579 -42.87 33.43 -0.55
CA SER A 579 -43.81 33.04 0.51
C SER A 579 -43.44 31.65 1.07
N PRO A 580 -43.62 31.40 2.38
CA PRO A 580 -43.25 30.11 3.00
C PRO A 580 -43.94 28.87 2.41
N GLY A 581 -45.03 29.04 1.66
CA GLY A 581 -45.80 27.96 1.04
C GLY A 581 -45.61 27.84 -0.47
N PHE A 582 -44.69 28.60 -1.07
CA PHE A 582 -44.41 28.49 -2.50
C PHE A 582 -43.70 27.17 -2.79
N ASP A 583 -44.31 26.33 -3.62
CA ASP A 583 -43.70 25.10 -4.13
C ASP A 583 -43.37 25.29 -5.61
N ARG A 584 -42.07 25.37 -5.93
CA ARG A 584 -41.58 25.55 -7.29
C ARG A 584 -42.03 24.43 -8.25
N THR A 585 -42.36 23.25 -7.74
CA THR A 585 -42.79 22.10 -8.56
C THR A 585 -44.30 22.09 -8.82
N ASN A 586 -45.05 23.00 -8.20
CA ASN A 586 -46.50 23.05 -8.35
C ASN A 586 -46.89 23.43 -9.79
N PRO A 587 -47.64 22.57 -10.51
CA PRO A 587 -48.02 22.82 -11.90
C PRO A 587 -49.00 24.00 -12.07
N SER A 588 -49.59 24.52 -11.00
CA SER A 588 -50.49 25.69 -11.06
C SER A 588 -49.76 27.04 -11.05
N ASN A 589 -48.43 27.06 -10.82
CA ASN A 589 -47.65 28.29 -10.81
C ASN A 589 -47.65 28.94 -12.21
N SER A 590 -47.66 30.27 -12.25
CA SER A 590 -47.47 30.99 -13.50
C SER A 590 -46.03 30.80 -14.01
N ALA A 591 -45.83 30.90 -15.33
CA ALA A 591 -44.49 30.87 -15.91
C ALA A 591 -43.61 32.01 -15.37
N SER A 592 -44.20 33.18 -15.12
CA SER A 592 -43.56 34.36 -14.53
C SER A 592 -43.07 34.09 -13.09
N ALA A 593 -43.92 33.49 -12.24
CA ALA A 593 -43.56 33.14 -10.87
C ALA A 593 -42.46 32.08 -10.82
N ASN A 594 -42.55 31.03 -11.65
CA ASN A 594 -41.49 30.02 -11.71
C ASN A 594 -40.15 30.59 -12.20
N ALA A 595 -40.17 31.43 -13.24
CA ALA A 595 -38.97 32.09 -13.73
C ALA A 595 -38.35 33.01 -12.67
N ARG A 596 -39.18 33.80 -11.97
CA ARG A 596 -38.71 34.69 -10.90
C ARG A 596 -38.12 33.92 -9.73
N PHE A 597 -38.73 32.81 -9.33
CA PHE A 597 -38.17 31.91 -8.31
C PHE A 597 -36.80 31.39 -8.73
N ASP A 598 -36.67 30.92 -9.98
CA ASP A 598 -35.41 30.39 -10.51
C ASP A 598 -34.31 31.47 -10.55
N ASP A 599 -34.65 32.69 -10.95
CA ASP A 599 -33.72 33.83 -10.96
C ASP A 599 -33.19 34.15 -9.55
N ILE A 600 -34.10 34.25 -8.56
CA ILE A 600 -33.72 34.55 -7.17
C ILE A 600 -32.90 33.41 -6.58
N TRP A 601 -33.36 32.16 -6.73
CA TRP A 601 -32.68 31.01 -6.15
C TRP A 601 -31.32 30.78 -6.80
N SER A 602 -31.21 30.98 -8.12
CA SER A 602 -29.93 30.88 -8.83
C SER A 602 -28.93 31.92 -8.35
N ALA A 603 -29.37 33.14 -8.03
CA ALA A 603 -28.52 34.19 -7.47
C ALA A 603 -28.12 33.91 -6.02
N ILE A 604 -29.06 33.49 -5.15
CA ILE A 604 -28.77 33.09 -3.76
C ILE A 604 -27.76 31.94 -3.72
N ASP A 605 -27.99 30.91 -4.52
CA ASP A 605 -27.10 29.75 -4.61
C ASP A 605 -25.71 30.18 -5.12
N ALA A 606 -25.63 30.98 -6.18
CA ALA A 606 -24.35 31.42 -6.73
C ALA A 606 -23.56 32.31 -5.76
N TRP A 607 -24.23 33.26 -5.11
CA TRP A 607 -23.60 34.19 -4.18
C TRP A 607 -23.11 33.49 -2.91
N SER A 608 -23.97 32.65 -2.32
CA SER A 608 -23.59 31.89 -1.11
C SER A 608 -22.44 30.92 -1.35
N ARG A 609 -22.40 30.24 -2.51
CA ARG A 609 -21.26 29.38 -2.90
C ARG A 609 -19.97 30.14 -3.00
N LEU A 610 -19.97 31.25 -3.76
CA LEU A 610 -18.76 32.02 -4.00
C LEU A 610 -18.16 32.54 -2.68
N ILE A 611 -19.00 33.13 -1.82
CA ILE A 611 -18.58 33.58 -0.49
C ILE A 611 -18.07 32.41 0.35
N SER A 612 -18.78 31.28 0.37
CA SER A 612 -18.38 30.13 1.19
C SER A 612 -17.03 29.55 0.80
N VAL A 613 -16.71 29.44 -0.50
CA VAL A 613 -15.40 28.91 -0.96
C VAL A 613 -14.26 29.81 -0.50
N VAL A 614 -14.42 31.13 -0.64
CA VAL A 614 -13.40 32.09 -0.19
C VAL A 614 -13.32 32.13 1.33
N ALA A 615 -14.45 32.13 2.04
CA ALA A 615 -14.46 32.07 3.50
C ALA A 615 -13.71 30.83 4.01
N THR A 616 -14.00 29.66 3.45
CA THR A 616 -13.32 28.41 3.80
C THR A 616 -11.84 28.44 3.46
N HIS A 617 -11.44 29.07 2.35
CA HIS A 617 -10.03 29.29 2.01
C HIS A 617 -9.30 30.15 3.06
N GLU A 618 -9.89 31.28 3.44
CA GLU A 618 -9.28 32.19 4.42
C GLU A 618 -9.21 31.56 5.81
N ILE A 619 -10.26 30.85 6.24
CA ILE A 619 -10.23 30.06 7.47
C ILE A 619 -9.14 28.98 7.38
N GLY A 620 -8.97 28.36 6.21
CA GLY A 620 -7.89 27.41 5.95
C GLY A 620 -6.50 27.97 6.26
N HIS A 621 -6.20 29.20 5.83
CA HIS A 621 -4.94 29.87 6.19
C HIS A 621 -4.84 30.15 7.70
N ALA A 622 -5.93 30.61 8.31
CA ALA A 622 -6.01 30.91 9.74
C ALA A 622 -5.90 29.66 10.64
N ILE A 623 -6.06 28.45 10.10
CA ILE A 623 -5.80 27.21 10.84
C ILE A 623 -4.52 26.50 10.38
N GLY A 624 -3.73 27.14 9.50
CA GLY A 624 -2.41 26.67 9.08
C GLY A 624 -2.40 25.65 7.94
N LEU A 625 -3.49 25.51 7.18
CA LEU A 625 -3.50 24.67 5.98
C LEU A 625 -2.48 25.15 4.96
N CYS A 626 -1.90 24.21 4.21
CA CYS A 626 -0.87 24.51 3.21
C CYS A 626 0.36 25.22 3.81
N THR A 627 0.72 24.91 5.05
CA THR A 627 2.05 25.25 5.60
C THR A 627 3.15 24.92 4.58
N ASN A 628 4.09 25.83 4.40
CA ASN A 628 5.09 25.76 3.34
C ASN A 628 6.01 24.53 3.48
N GLY A 629 6.32 23.86 2.37
CA GLY A 629 7.12 22.64 2.34
C GLY A 629 6.28 21.36 2.37
N HIS A 630 6.92 20.21 2.15
CA HIS A 630 6.28 18.90 2.25
C HIS A 630 6.31 18.37 3.70
N PRO A 631 5.50 17.36 4.04
CA PRO A 631 5.57 16.71 5.35
C PRO A 631 7.00 16.23 5.68
N PRO A 632 7.39 16.18 6.97
CA PRO A 632 6.55 16.43 8.15
C PRO A 632 6.42 17.92 8.53
N LEU A 633 7.11 18.83 7.83
CA LEU A 633 7.19 20.25 8.19
C LEU A 633 6.05 21.10 7.59
N GLY A 634 5.45 20.64 6.50
CA GLY A 634 4.42 21.39 5.79
C GLY A 634 3.39 20.50 5.08
N LEU A 635 2.48 21.16 4.37
CA LEU A 635 1.33 20.57 3.66
C LEU A 635 1.38 20.91 2.17
N PHE A 636 2.56 20.80 1.58
CA PHE A 636 2.90 21.11 0.19
C PHE A 636 2.68 22.56 -0.28
N GLY A 637 2.39 23.49 0.63
CA GLY A 637 2.37 24.91 0.30
C GLY A 637 3.71 25.32 -0.31
N GLY A 638 3.70 26.07 -1.40
CA GLY A 638 4.91 26.57 -2.06
C GLY A 638 5.79 25.52 -2.74
N VAL A 639 5.44 24.23 -2.72
CA VAL A 639 6.22 23.14 -3.34
C VAL A 639 5.89 23.02 -4.83
N THR A 640 6.21 24.06 -5.59
CA THR A 640 5.97 24.12 -7.06
C THR A 640 6.75 23.08 -7.87
N SER A 641 7.70 22.39 -7.24
CA SER A 641 8.53 21.37 -7.87
C SER A 641 7.86 19.99 -7.93
N ALA A 642 6.79 19.76 -7.16
CA ALA A 642 6.11 18.48 -7.13
C ALA A 642 5.26 18.28 -8.40
N ASP A 643 5.37 17.12 -9.03
CA ASP A 643 4.74 16.79 -10.32
C ASP A 643 3.21 16.77 -10.29
N PHE A 644 2.60 16.56 -9.12
CA PHE A 644 1.16 16.66 -8.93
C PHE A 644 0.66 18.09 -8.68
N THR A 645 1.56 19.05 -8.43
CA THR A 645 1.18 20.44 -8.14
C THR A 645 1.02 21.27 -9.41
N GLY A 646 -0.04 22.08 -9.45
CA GLY A 646 -0.38 22.94 -10.56
C GLY A 646 0.22 24.34 -10.47
N TYR A 647 -0.05 25.14 -11.52
CA TYR A 647 0.52 26.48 -11.71
C TYR A 647 0.14 27.47 -10.60
N PHE A 648 -0.97 27.25 -9.89
CA PHE A 648 -1.43 28.12 -8.83
C PHE A 648 -0.86 27.76 -7.45
N THR A 649 0.16 26.89 -7.39
CA THR A 649 0.93 26.64 -6.17
C THR A 649 1.85 27.81 -5.89
N THR A 650 1.70 28.44 -4.72
CA THR A 650 2.51 29.58 -4.26
C THR A 650 2.81 29.40 -2.78
N PRO A 651 3.63 30.25 -2.13
CA PRO A 651 3.77 30.18 -0.67
C PRO A 651 2.39 30.19 -0.02
N TYR A 652 2.14 29.23 0.87
CA TYR A 652 0.85 29.00 1.57
C TYR A 652 -0.31 28.45 0.72
N HIS A 653 -0.08 28.09 -0.54
CA HIS A 653 -1.10 27.52 -1.42
C HIS A 653 -0.61 26.23 -2.05
N VAL A 654 -1.54 25.31 -2.31
CA VAL A 654 -1.26 24.10 -3.07
C VAL A 654 -2.35 23.90 -4.12
N ASP A 655 -1.95 23.72 -5.37
CA ASP A 655 -2.87 23.48 -6.48
C ASP A 655 -2.80 22.00 -6.83
N THR A 656 -3.73 21.19 -6.32
CA THR A 656 -3.80 19.75 -6.60
C THR A 656 -4.80 19.47 -7.73
N PRO A 657 -4.80 18.27 -8.36
CA PRO A 657 -5.79 17.93 -9.37
C PRO A 657 -7.23 18.13 -8.87
N GLY A 658 -8.07 18.77 -9.68
CA GLY A 658 -9.45 19.12 -9.33
C GLY A 658 -9.58 20.55 -8.77
N ASN A 659 -10.73 20.87 -8.21
CA ASN A 659 -10.98 22.18 -7.60
C ASN A 659 -10.56 22.14 -6.12
N ASN A 660 -9.31 22.51 -5.82
CA ASN A 660 -8.83 22.59 -4.44
C ASN A 660 -9.18 23.94 -3.82
N ILE A 661 -9.78 23.93 -2.62
CA ILE A 661 -10.07 25.14 -1.85
C ILE A 661 -8.80 25.96 -1.63
N MET A 662 -7.67 25.32 -1.33
CA MET A 662 -6.41 26.01 -1.01
C MET A 662 -5.53 26.36 -2.23
N SER A 663 -6.10 26.37 -3.43
CA SER A 663 -5.43 26.90 -4.63
C SER A 663 -5.40 28.43 -4.60
N SER A 664 -4.36 29.07 -5.15
CA SER A 664 -4.26 30.55 -5.14
C SER A 664 -5.16 31.26 -6.15
N ALA A 665 -5.95 30.51 -6.93
CA ALA A 665 -6.87 31.07 -7.91
C ALA A 665 -8.28 30.47 -7.77
N LEU A 666 -9.26 31.35 -7.93
CA LEU A 666 -10.68 31.00 -7.96
C LEU A 666 -11.29 31.53 -9.26
N GLY A 667 -12.11 30.71 -9.91
CA GLY A 667 -12.95 31.14 -11.02
C GLY A 667 -14.43 31.06 -10.61
N LEU A 668 -15.24 32.02 -11.07
CA LEU A 668 -16.68 31.99 -10.78
C LEU A 668 -17.34 30.72 -11.32
N THR A 669 -17.00 30.27 -12.54
CA THR A 669 -17.59 29.05 -13.10
C THR A 669 -17.24 27.80 -12.28
N SER A 670 -15.99 27.68 -11.80
CA SER A 670 -15.58 26.54 -10.96
C SER A 670 -16.21 26.61 -9.57
N ALA A 671 -16.38 27.80 -8.99
CA ALA A 671 -17.03 28.00 -7.69
C ALA A 671 -18.49 27.52 -7.66
N LEU A 672 -19.13 27.47 -8.84
CA LEU A 672 -20.51 27.04 -9.01
C LEU A 672 -20.67 25.55 -9.35
N VAL A 673 -19.57 24.80 -9.49
CA VAL A 673 -19.62 23.35 -9.73
C VAL A 673 -20.06 22.64 -8.45
N GLU A 674 -20.96 21.67 -8.60
CA GLU A 674 -21.49 20.87 -7.49
C GLU A 674 -20.93 19.44 -7.46
N GLY A 675 -21.19 18.77 -6.34
CA GLY A 675 -20.88 17.35 -6.18
C GLY A 675 -19.37 17.08 -6.12
N PRO A 676 -18.93 15.87 -6.49
CA PRO A 676 -17.53 15.45 -6.37
C PRO A 676 -16.53 16.31 -7.15
N ALA A 677 -16.99 17.05 -8.16
CA ALA A 677 -16.18 17.95 -8.98
C ALA A 677 -16.14 19.40 -8.46
N GLY A 678 -16.90 19.73 -7.41
CA GLY A 678 -16.88 21.05 -6.78
C GLY A 678 -15.60 21.31 -5.98
N TYR A 679 -15.51 22.50 -5.39
CA TYR A 679 -14.39 22.84 -4.50
C TYR A 679 -14.41 21.97 -3.24
N ARG A 680 -13.25 21.42 -2.88
CA ARG A 680 -13.02 20.66 -1.65
C ARG A 680 -11.58 20.82 -1.19
N PHE A 681 -11.32 20.57 0.09
CA PHE A 681 -9.94 20.38 0.54
C PHE A 681 -9.37 19.12 -0.11
N ASN A 682 -8.10 19.15 -0.50
CA ASN A 682 -7.39 17.90 -0.81
C ASN A 682 -7.31 17.01 0.44
N GLU A 683 -7.11 15.73 0.20
CA GLU A 683 -7.21 14.67 1.20
C GLU A 683 -6.13 14.81 2.30
N LEU A 684 -4.98 15.42 2.00
CA LEU A 684 -3.95 15.74 2.99
C LEU A 684 -4.41 16.83 3.97
N ASN A 685 -5.00 17.91 3.47
CA ASN A 685 -5.56 18.97 4.30
C ASN A 685 -6.73 18.43 5.15
N GLN A 686 -7.54 17.53 4.60
CA GLN A 686 -8.62 16.88 5.35
C GLN A 686 -8.09 16.01 6.49
N ALA A 687 -7.07 15.19 6.24
CA ALA A 687 -6.41 14.40 7.28
C ALA A 687 -5.78 15.28 8.38
N TYR A 688 -5.28 16.47 8.03
CA TYR A 688 -4.78 17.43 9.00
C TYR A 688 -5.89 18.05 9.85
N ILE A 689 -7.01 18.44 9.23
CA ILE A 689 -8.21 18.94 9.95
C ILE A 689 -8.79 17.88 10.89
N ALA A 690 -8.77 16.62 10.47
CA ALA A 690 -9.19 15.47 11.28
C ALA A 690 -8.20 15.11 12.40
N GLU A 691 -7.04 15.77 12.44
CA GLU A 691 -5.91 15.45 13.33
C GLU A 691 -5.40 14.01 13.18
N TRP A 692 -5.59 13.39 12.01
CA TRP A 692 -5.00 12.11 11.66
C TRP A 692 -3.52 12.22 11.32
N ILE A 693 -3.10 13.40 10.86
CA ILE A 693 -1.69 13.77 10.70
C ILE A 693 -1.40 15.06 11.48
N VAL A 694 -0.12 15.29 11.79
CA VAL A 694 0.37 16.49 12.47
C VAL A 694 1.62 17.02 11.77
N LEU A 695 1.99 18.26 12.08
CA LEU A 695 3.23 18.87 11.61
C LEU A 695 4.25 18.91 12.75
N GLU A 696 5.42 18.33 12.53
CA GLU A 696 6.52 18.27 13.50
C GLU A 696 7.83 18.78 12.89
N ASN A 697 8.62 19.46 13.73
CA ASN A 697 9.89 20.13 13.36
C ASN A 697 11.11 19.21 13.40
#